data_AF-W0BB04-F1
#
_entry.id   AF-W0BB04-F1
#
_cell.length_a   1.000
_cell.length_b   1.000
_cell.length_c   1.000
_cell.angle_alpha   90.00
_cell.angle_beta   90.00
_cell.angle_gamma   90.00
#
_symmetry.space_group_name_H-M   'P 1'
#
loop_
_entity.id
_entity.type
_entity.pdbx_description
1 polymer ?
#
loop_
_entity_poly.entity_id
_entity_poly.type
_entity_poly.pdbx_seq_one_letter_code
_entity_poly.pdbx_strand_id
1 'polypeptide(L)'
;MVKKNIFSCFIVGDDNLTIQCAEIILAANHKILGLISASNDIKTWCVTHSIPYISNIKELETRYKAHLFDFLFSIVNSKILPQSILRLPRYYAINYHNSPLPKYAGLYATTWAILNGETRHAISWHKMEEIVDAGSILKQPSFPIEDEDTALSLNLKCYEHAVSSFRELIHEIATNTISPTPQNLSVRSYYGLRNKPKNFGFISWEQSAEQIDRLCRALTFGQYPNQLATPKIIIKENAFVINSYKKLNKCSGIKPGSIVSISDKCIQISTKTNDIAILKLTDLNGKEQTINALVHRFGLMVDSSLDSINNELIAKLSLSPAQNPTAEKFWIKEFLDATPETNFLSPLLKLGNSSCNSQKITPISKPLLKQINRLTNASNDSKNVLLTTALVYFYRLNNYKNLSIAFSHEALRTTYADLSLFLSDYVPLTTHFDSNMTFRQALQVVSDSYTKLSQNKTFAKDIFIRYPELSDSLHPMEVSVVFIDKANPTKCHVDSPLTLYCFEDGSGLYVHHKAQNLSTILSHNFLENINGHLLTLLEDAINSPNKKLFELSLLGTEEKNNLAMWNNTQSNFDKRKPLHHYFEKQVLKTPHAIAAVFEDSSLTYNELNQKANTLAHYLRNQGVQPNQLIGICLNRSLEMIVSILGILKSGGAYLPLDPNYPDDRITYMLRDSQCHWLIMDKESIKNKPQECGKPILEISSILSQNTPFQENLEHLNKPSDLAYVIYTSGTTGNPKGVAIPHKAICNHMIWMKKTTLFKNLMCFYKKPLFHLMPRFGNFSCLFLLVLSSLLRPIMPIPALHN
;
A
#
# COMPACT_ATOMS: atom_id res chain seq x y z
N MET A 1 -59.09 12.30 -32.94
CA MET A 1 -58.27 11.72 -31.86
C MET A 1 -57.85 10.31 -32.28
N VAL A 2 -56.58 10.10 -32.60
CA VAL A 2 -56.05 8.74 -32.88
C VAL A 2 -56.02 7.97 -31.55
N LYS A 3 -56.64 6.79 -31.49
CA LYS A 3 -56.67 5.94 -30.30
C LYS A 3 -55.26 5.41 -30.05
N LYS A 4 -54.57 5.89 -29.00
CA LYS A 4 -53.23 5.42 -28.62
C LYS A 4 -53.34 4.05 -27.95
N ASN A 5 -52.61 3.06 -28.47
CA ASN A 5 -52.49 1.75 -27.85
C ASN A 5 -51.44 1.78 -26.73
N ILE A 6 -51.75 1.17 -25.60
CA ILE A 6 -50.80 0.95 -24.51
C ILE A 6 -50.07 -0.37 -24.78
N PHE A 7 -48.74 -0.34 -24.80
CA PHE A 7 -47.91 -1.54 -24.91
C PHE A 7 -47.14 -1.82 -23.62
N SER A 8 -46.59 -3.04 -23.55
CA SER A 8 -45.74 -3.54 -22.47
C SER A 8 -44.33 -3.86 -22.99
N CYS A 9 -43.29 -3.59 -22.20
CA CYS A 9 -41.92 -3.84 -22.64
C CYS A 9 -40.94 -4.22 -21.52
N PHE A 10 -39.82 -4.83 -21.93
CA PHE A 10 -38.59 -4.91 -21.15
C PHE A 10 -37.54 -3.99 -21.76
N ILE A 11 -36.60 -3.52 -20.92
CA ILE A 11 -35.49 -2.68 -21.34
C ILE A 11 -34.17 -3.31 -20.87
N VAL A 12 -33.17 -3.35 -21.74
CA VAL A 12 -31.80 -3.80 -21.45
C VAL A 12 -30.85 -2.64 -21.71
N GLY A 13 -30.06 -2.26 -20.72
CA GLY A 13 -29.10 -1.16 -20.85
C GLY A 13 -28.44 -0.83 -19.52
N ASP A 14 -27.28 -0.17 -19.56
CA ASP A 14 -26.43 0.07 -18.39
C ASP A 14 -26.16 1.56 -18.10
N ASP A 15 -26.72 2.47 -18.91
CA ASP A 15 -26.34 3.88 -18.90
C ASP A 15 -27.51 4.86 -18.63
N ASN A 16 -27.21 6.15 -18.58
CA ASN A 16 -28.22 7.20 -18.36
C ASN A 16 -29.20 7.35 -19.53
N LEU A 17 -28.83 7.02 -20.78
CA LEU A 17 -29.76 7.04 -21.91
C LEU A 17 -30.90 6.04 -21.68
N THR A 18 -30.55 4.87 -21.12
CA THR A 18 -31.51 3.83 -20.75
C THR A 18 -32.57 4.36 -19.79
N ILE A 19 -32.14 5.11 -18.77
CA ILE A 19 -33.05 5.75 -17.79
C ILE A 19 -33.96 6.78 -18.48
N GLN A 20 -33.41 7.70 -19.29
CA GLN A 20 -34.23 8.70 -19.97
C GLN A 20 -35.26 8.08 -20.92
N CYS A 21 -34.90 7.02 -21.62
CA CYS A 21 -35.83 6.27 -22.47
C CYS A 21 -36.92 5.58 -21.64
N ALA A 22 -36.58 5.00 -20.49
CA ALA A 22 -37.56 4.43 -19.58
C ALA A 22 -38.56 5.49 -19.07
N GLU A 23 -38.08 6.69 -18.71
CA GLU A 23 -38.93 7.81 -18.32
C GLU A 23 -39.87 8.27 -19.44
N ILE A 24 -39.40 8.30 -20.69
CA ILE A 24 -40.23 8.61 -21.86
C ILE A 24 -41.38 7.59 -22.02
N ILE A 25 -41.10 6.30 -21.84
CA ILE A 25 -42.10 5.23 -21.93
C ILE A 25 -43.16 5.41 -20.82
N LEU A 26 -42.73 5.66 -19.58
CA LEU A 26 -43.63 5.86 -18.45
C LEU A 26 -44.49 7.12 -18.61
N ALA A 27 -43.90 8.24 -19.03
CA ALA A 27 -44.61 9.50 -19.28
C ALA A 27 -45.67 9.37 -20.39
N ALA A 28 -45.48 8.43 -21.32
CA ALA A 28 -46.46 8.09 -22.35
C ALA A 28 -47.54 7.07 -21.89
N ASN A 29 -47.57 6.71 -20.60
CA ASN A 29 -48.48 5.72 -19.99
C ASN A 29 -48.35 4.29 -20.54
N HIS A 30 -47.14 3.89 -20.96
CA HIS A 30 -46.82 2.52 -21.33
C HIS A 30 -46.25 1.73 -20.15
N LYS A 31 -46.27 0.39 -20.23
CA LYS A 31 -45.88 -0.49 -19.11
C LYS A 31 -44.45 -1.02 -19.27
N ILE A 32 -43.57 -0.74 -18.31
CA ILE A 32 -42.26 -1.37 -18.19
C ILE A 32 -42.39 -2.56 -17.22
N LEU A 33 -42.19 -3.78 -17.73
CA LEU A 33 -42.30 -5.01 -16.94
C LEU A 33 -41.01 -5.35 -16.19
N GLY A 34 -39.88 -4.80 -16.62
CA GLY A 34 -38.61 -4.90 -15.92
C GLY A 34 -37.46 -4.30 -16.72
N LEU A 35 -36.38 -4.00 -15.99
CA LEU A 35 -35.16 -3.43 -16.56
C LEU A 35 -33.97 -4.34 -16.21
N ILE A 36 -33.25 -4.77 -17.25
CA ILE A 36 -32.09 -5.66 -17.16
C ILE A 36 -30.82 -4.82 -17.21
N SER A 37 -30.04 -4.84 -16.13
CA SER A 37 -28.80 -4.06 -16.05
C SER A 37 -27.82 -4.66 -15.04
N ALA A 38 -26.53 -4.35 -15.21
CA ALA A 38 -25.49 -4.53 -14.20
C ALA A 38 -25.20 -3.23 -13.39
N SER A 39 -25.84 -2.11 -13.75
CA SER A 39 -25.61 -0.79 -13.15
C SER A 39 -26.37 -0.60 -11.83
N ASN A 40 -25.64 -0.16 -10.80
CA ASN A 40 -26.22 0.20 -9.50
C ASN A 40 -27.12 1.43 -9.59
N ASP A 41 -26.86 2.38 -10.49
CA ASP A 41 -27.69 3.57 -10.67
C ASP A 41 -29.07 3.18 -11.20
N ILE A 42 -29.09 2.29 -12.19
CA ILE A 42 -30.32 1.73 -12.75
C ILE A 42 -31.07 0.90 -11.72
N LYS A 43 -30.37 0.10 -10.91
CA LYS A 43 -30.97 -0.63 -9.78
C LYS A 43 -31.70 0.32 -8.83
N THR A 44 -31.05 1.42 -8.47
CA THR A 44 -31.62 2.45 -7.61
C THR A 44 -32.84 3.10 -8.24
N TRP A 45 -32.75 3.47 -9.53
CA TRP A 45 -33.87 4.05 -10.28
C TRP A 45 -35.08 3.11 -10.34
N CYS A 46 -34.86 1.81 -10.58
CA CYS A 46 -35.92 0.79 -10.62
C CYS A 46 -36.67 0.70 -9.29
N VAL A 47 -35.94 0.70 -8.16
CA VAL A 47 -36.54 0.68 -6.82
C VAL A 47 -37.41 1.91 -6.59
N THR A 48 -36.92 3.10 -6.93
CA THR A 48 -37.67 4.36 -6.78
C THR A 48 -38.96 4.39 -7.60
N HIS A 49 -38.97 3.77 -8.78
CA HIS A 49 -40.12 3.75 -9.68
C HIS A 49 -40.98 2.49 -9.56
N SER A 50 -40.69 1.61 -8.59
CA SER A 50 -41.38 0.32 -8.40
C SER A 50 -41.37 -0.57 -9.66
N ILE A 51 -40.28 -0.54 -10.41
CA ILE A 51 -40.06 -1.38 -11.60
C ILE A 51 -39.18 -2.58 -11.21
N PRO A 52 -39.49 -3.81 -11.66
CA PRO A 52 -38.64 -4.97 -11.41
C PRO A 52 -37.23 -4.79 -11.99
N TYR A 53 -36.21 -4.82 -11.12
CA TYR A 53 -34.81 -4.87 -11.50
C TYR A 53 -34.36 -6.31 -11.75
N ILE A 54 -33.68 -6.54 -12.87
CA ILE A 54 -33.18 -7.85 -13.28
C ILE A 54 -31.66 -7.77 -13.45
N SER A 55 -30.93 -8.58 -12.67
CA SER A 55 -29.47 -8.47 -12.55
C SER A 55 -28.70 -8.91 -13.79
N ASN A 56 -29.31 -9.77 -14.62
CA ASN A 56 -28.67 -10.30 -15.81
C ASN A 56 -29.70 -10.87 -16.81
N ILE A 57 -29.30 -10.96 -18.08
CA ILE A 57 -30.19 -11.41 -19.16
C ILE A 57 -30.65 -12.88 -19.02
N LYS A 58 -29.88 -13.74 -18.32
CA LYS A 58 -30.29 -15.15 -18.14
C LYS A 58 -31.52 -15.25 -17.25
N GLU A 59 -31.68 -14.35 -16.29
CA GLU A 59 -32.89 -14.29 -15.45
C GLU A 59 -34.13 -13.94 -16.27
N LEU A 60 -34.01 -13.10 -17.31
CA LEU A 60 -35.11 -12.87 -18.26
C LEU A 60 -35.50 -14.17 -18.98
N GLU A 61 -34.51 -14.95 -19.44
CA GLU A 61 -34.73 -16.21 -20.16
C GLU A 61 -35.34 -17.32 -19.28
N THR A 62 -35.01 -17.37 -17.99
CA THR A 62 -35.49 -18.44 -17.11
C THR A 62 -36.80 -18.09 -16.41
N ARG A 63 -36.95 -16.84 -15.94
CA ARG A 63 -38.06 -16.42 -15.08
C ARG A 63 -39.21 -15.78 -15.83
N TYR A 64 -38.92 -15.12 -16.96
CA TYR A 64 -39.89 -14.28 -17.67
C TYR A 64 -40.20 -14.77 -19.09
N LYS A 65 -39.65 -15.91 -19.53
CA LYS A 65 -39.93 -16.52 -20.84
C LYS A 65 -41.41 -16.81 -21.11
N ALA A 66 -42.21 -17.04 -20.06
CA ALA A 66 -43.65 -17.25 -20.17
C ALA A 66 -44.48 -15.94 -20.18
N HIS A 67 -43.86 -14.79 -19.92
CA HIS A 67 -44.55 -13.50 -19.91
C HIS A 67 -44.70 -13.00 -21.35
N LEU A 68 -45.93 -12.79 -21.80
CA LEU A 68 -46.20 -12.13 -23.06
C LEU A 68 -46.01 -10.63 -22.90
N PHE A 69 -45.13 -10.04 -23.70
CA PHE A 69 -44.90 -8.60 -23.75
C PHE A 69 -44.67 -8.14 -25.19
N ASP A 70 -44.86 -6.84 -25.45
CA ASP A 70 -44.97 -6.33 -26.81
C ASP A 70 -43.60 -6.01 -27.42
N PHE A 71 -42.70 -5.38 -26.66
CA PHE A 71 -41.40 -4.89 -27.16
C PHE A 71 -40.23 -5.17 -26.20
N LEU A 72 -39.05 -5.39 -26.76
CA LEU A 72 -37.77 -5.40 -26.03
C LEU A 72 -36.92 -4.23 -26.51
N PHE A 73 -36.52 -3.31 -25.63
CA PHE A 73 -35.61 -2.22 -26.00
C PHE A 73 -34.19 -2.53 -25.52
N SER A 74 -33.22 -2.56 -26.42
CA SER A 74 -31.78 -2.65 -26.14
C SER A 74 -31.17 -1.27 -26.34
N ILE A 75 -30.71 -0.64 -25.25
CA ILE A 75 -30.23 0.74 -25.23
C ILE A 75 -28.82 0.73 -24.65
N VAL A 76 -27.83 1.04 -25.48
CA VAL A 76 -26.41 1.09 -25.07
C VAL A 76 -25.96 -0.21 -24.36
N ASN A 77 -26.46 -1.34 -24.85
CA ASN A 77 -26.12 -2.65 -24.32
C ASN A 77 -24.80 -3.15 -24.92
N SER A 78 -23.83 -3.46 -24.06
CA SER A 78 -22.49 -3.92 -24.48
C SER A 78 -22.41 -5.41 -24.83
N LYS A 79 -23.52 -6.16 -24.70
CA LYS A 79 -23.57 -7.62 -24.89
C LYS A 79 -24.45 -8.00 -26.07
N ILE A 80 -24.00 -8.98 -26.85
CA ILE A 80 -24.83 -9.59 -27.89
C ILE A 80 -25.92 -10.43 -27.21
N LEU A 81 -27.19 -10.14 -27.51
CA LEU A 81 -28.32 -10.89 -26.98
C LEU A 81 -28.52 -12.20 -27.77
N PRO A 82 -28.78 -13.33 -27.09
CA PRO A 82 -29.01 -14.59 -27.77
C PRO A 82 -30.33 -14.58 -28.54
N GLN A 83 -30.41 -15.36 -29.60
CA GLN A 83 -31.59 -15.42 -30.46
C GLN A 83 -32.88 -15.82 -29.72
N SER A 84 -32.75 -16.65 -28.68
CA SER A 84 -33.88 -17.04 -27.82
C SER A 84 -34.57 -15.84 -27.16
N ILE A 85 -33.80 -14.80 -26.78
CA ILE A 85 -34.31 -13.57 -26.19
C ILE A 85 -34.94 -12.66 -27.25
N LEU A 86 -34.33 -12.55 -28.43
CA LEU A 86 -34.82 -11.68 -29.52
C LEU A 86 -36.22 -12.09 -30.02
N ARG A 87 -36.62 -13.34 -29.81
CA ARG A 87 -37.92 -13.90 -30.21
C ARG A 87 -39.01 -13.81 -29.13
N LEU A 88 -38.68 -13.35 -27.91
CA LEU A 88 -39.66 -13.20 -26.83
C LEU A 88 -40.72 -12.11 -27.06
N PRO A 89 -40.39 -10.90 -27.54
CA PRO A 89 -41.40 -9.86 -27.73
C PRO A 89 -42.40 -10.25 -28.83
N ARG A 90 -43.67 -9.90 -28.64
CA ARG A 90 -44.75 -10.14 -29.62
C ARG A 90 -44.52 -9.42 -30.95
N TYR A 91 -43.94 -8.22 -30.89
CA TYR A 91 -43.68 -7.40 -32.06
C TYR A 91 -42.18 -7.33 -32.35
N TYR A 92 -41.46 -6.36 -31.77
CA TYR A 92 -40.06 -6.12 -32.11
C TYR A 92 -39.15 -6.10 -30.89
N ALA A 93 -37.96 -6.71 -31.04
CA ALA A 93 -36.79 -6.30 -30.29
C ALA A 93 -36.15 -5.11 -31.05
N ILE A 94 -35.93 -4.00 -30.38
CA ILE A 94 -35.49 -2.73 -30.94
C ILE A 94 -34.18 -2.34 -30.28
N ASN A 95 -33.16 -2.02 -31.07
CA ASN A 95 -31.87 -1.56 -30.58
C ASN A 95 -31.63 -0.09 -30.96
N TYR A 96 -30.99 0.63 -30.05
CA TYR A 96 -30.35 1.90 -30.31
C TYR A 96 -28.91 1.67 -30.78
N HIS A 97 -28.54 2.31 -31.89
CA HIS A 97 -27.17 2.37 -32.36
C HIS A 97 -26.77 3.79 -32.76
N ASN A 98 -25.58 4.23 -32.39
CA ASN A 98 -25.12 5.62 -32.59
C ASN A 98 -24.50 5.85 -33.98
N SER A 99 -25.10 5.28 -35.04
CA SER A 99 -24.59 5.40 -36.40
C SER A 99 -25.67 5.49 -37.49
N PRO A 100 -25.33 5.98 -38.69
CA PRO A 100 -26.15 5.87 -39.91
C PRO A 100 -26.07 4.45 -40.50
N LEU A 101 -26.72 3.49 -39.86
CA LEU A 101 -26.78 2.11 -40.34
C LEU A 101 -27.29 2.04 -41.80
N PRO A 102 -26.67 1.24 -42.68
CA PRO A 102 -25.74 0.13 -42.39
C PRO A 102 -24.26 0.52 -42.21
N LYS A 103 -23.91 1.82 -42.28
CA LYS A 103 -22.53 2.25 -42.04
C LYS A 103 -22.21 2.24 -40.54
N TYR A 104 -20.99 1.86 -40.20
CA TYR A 104 -20.42 1.93 -38.86
C TYR A 104 -21.17 1.07 -37.81
N ALA A 105 -21.62 -0.12 -38.22
CA ALA A 105 -22.11 -1.14 -37.29
C ALA A 105 -21.00 -1.58 -36.31
N GLY A 106 -21.36 -2.04 -35.12
CA GLY A 106 -20.42 -2.46 -34.09
C GLY A 106 -20.00 -1.33 -33.14
N LEU A 107 -18.70 -1.07 -32.99
CA LEU A 107 -18.15 -0.21 -31.93
C LEU A 107 -17.50 1.07 -32.47
N TYR A 108 -17.53 2.13 -31.66
CA TYR A 108 -16.87 3.42 -31.92
C TYR A 108 -17.31 4.11 -33.23
N ALA A 109 -18.59 4.04 -33.57
CA ALA A 109 -19.12 4.55 -34.83
C ALA A 109 -18.77 6.02 -35.11
N THR A 110 -18.84 6.89 -34.10
CA THR A 110 -18.50 8.32 -34.19
C THR A 110 -17.03 8.54 -34.54
N THR A 111 -16.11 7.78 -33.93
CA THR A 111 -14.69 7.81 -34.29
C THR A 111 -14.46 7.42 -35.75
N TRP A 112 -15.08 6.33 -36.22
CA TRP A 112 -14.90 5.88 -37.60
C TRP A 112 -15.50 6.85 -38.62
N ALA A 113 -16.64 7.47 -38.30
CA ALA A 113 -17.24 8.51 -39.14
C ALA A 113 -16.30 9.72 -39.28
N ILE A 114 -15.74 10.21 -38.16
CA ILE A 114 -14.78 11.32 -38.19
C ILE A 114 -13.54 10.90 -38.99
N LEU A 115 -12.92 9.73 -38.73
CA LEU A 115 -11.72 9.25 -39.45
C LEU A 115 -11.94 9.16 -40.97
N ASN A 116 -13.11 8.69 -41.40
CA ASN A 116 -13.45 8.59 -42.81
C ASN A 116 -13.81 9.94 -43.44
N GLY A 117 -13.88 11.02 -42.66
CA GLY A 117 -14.16 12.37 -43.15
C GLY A 117 -15.63 12.56 -43.53
N GLU A 118 -16.54 11.86 -42.87
CA GLU A 118 -17.97 12.11 -43.03
C GLU A 118 -18.29 13.54 -42.57
N THR A 119 -19.19 14.22 -43.28
CA THR A 119 -19.68 15.57 -42.93
C THR A 119 -21.06 15.53 -42.25
N ARG A 120 -21.67 14.34 -42.21
CA ARG A 120 -22.96 14.09 -41.58
C ARG A 120 -22.90 12.77 -40.83
N HIS A 121 -23.64 12.72 -39.73
CA HIS A 121 -23.84 11.51 -38.94
C HIS A 121 -25.33 11.26 -38.70
N ALA A 122 -25.65 10.12 -38.11
CA ALA A 122 -27.00 9.81 -37.66
C ALA A 122 -26.93 8.85 -36.47
N ILE A 123 -28.05 8.69 -35.79
CA ILE A 123 -28.32 7.54 -34.92
C ILE A 123 -29.36 6.65 -35.59
N SER A 124 -29.48 5.39 -35.17
CA SER A 124 -30.47 4.46 -35.68
C SER A 124 -31.21 3.76 -34.54
N TRP A 125 -32.54 3.81 -34.58
CA TRP A 125 -33.39 2.84 -33.90
C TRP A 125 -33.78 1.78 -34.92
N HIS A 126 -33.45 0.53 -34.68
CA HIS A 126 -33.64 -0.54 -35.66
C HIS A 126 -34.08 -1.84 -35.00
N LYS A 127 -34.68 -2.72 -35.79
CA LYS A 127 -35.00 -4.09 -35.33
C LYS A 127 -33.73 -4.88 -35.05
N MET A 128 -33.73 -5.63 -33.97
CA MET A 128 -32.69 -6.63 -33.70
C MET A 128 -33.02 -7.91 -34.46
N GLU A 129 -32.04 -8.43 -35.18
CA GLU A 129 -32.11 -9.68 -35.94
C GLU A 129 -30.85 -10.52 -35.65
N GLU A 130 -30.66 -11.63 -36.35
CA GLU A 130 -29.51 -12.53 -36.11
C GLU A 130 -28.16 -11.85 -36.34
N ILE A 131 -28.09 -10.95 -37.34
CA ILE A 131 -26.89 -10.20 -37.67
C ILE A 131 -26.91 -8.88 -36.90
N VAL A 132 -25.83 -8.63 -36.15
CA VAL A 132 -25.63 -7.41 -35.35
C VAL A 132 -25.81 -6.16 -36.24
N ASP A 133 -26.68 -5.27 -35.79
CA ASP A 133 -27.01 -3.97 -36.42
C ASP A 133 -27.50 -4.04 -37.88
N ALA A 134 -28.06 -5.17 -38.33
CA ALA A 134 -28.49 -5.35 -39.73
C ALA A 134 -30.01 -5.27 -39.96
N GLY A 135 -30.81 -5.28 -38.89
CA GLY A 135 -32.26 -5.31 -39.02
C GLY A 135 -32.85 -3.99 -39.53
N SER A 136 -34.12 -4.03 -39.95
CA SER A 136 -34.77 -2.87 -40.58
C SER A 136 -34.79 -1.63 -39.66
N ILE A 137 -34.54 -0.46 -40.24
CA ILE A 137 -34.52 0.84 -39.57
C ILE A 137 -35.94 1.29 -39.25
N LEU A 138 -36.18 1.75 -38.02
CA LEU A 138 -37.43 2.36 -37.57
C LEU A 138 -37.31 3.89 -37.58
N LYS A 139 -36.19 4.42 -37.07
CA LYS A 139 -35.86 5.86 -37.07
C LYS A 139 -34.38 6.06 -37.32
N GLN A 140 -34.02 7.05 -38.13
CA GLN A 140 -32.63 7.43 -38.38
C GLN A 140 -32.50 8.94 -38.63
N PRO A 141 -32.63 9.80 -37.60
CA PRO A 141 -32.43 11.22 -37.76
C PRO A 141 -30.95 11.52 -38.07
N SER A 142 -30.71 12.38 -39.06
CA SER A 142 -29.36 12.77 -39.45
C SER A 142 -29.05 14.22 -39.06
N PHE A 143 -27.79 14.48 -38.74
CA PHE A 143 -27.29 15.77 -38.28
C PHE A 143 -25.86 16.02 -38.80
N PRO A 144 -25.41 17.29 -38.91
CA PRO A 144 -24.06 17.60 -39.38
C PRO A 144 -22.98 17.19 -38.36
N ILE A 145 -21.80 16.86 -38.88
CA ILE A 145 -20.54 16.80 -38.11
C ILE A 145 -19.85 18.14 -38.33
N GLU A 146 -19.64 18.90 -37.26
CA GLU A 146 -18.97 20.20 -37.30
C GLU A 146 -17.45 20.01 -37.36
N ASP A 147 -16.73 20.99 -37.89
CA ASP A 147 -15.27 20.89 -38.08
C ASP A 147 -14.49 20.64 -36.78
N GLU A 148 -15.00 21.15 -35.66
CA GLU A 148 -14.42 21.01 -34.33
C GLU A 148 -14.97 19.80 -33.55
N ASP A 149 -15.89 19.01 -34.14
CA ASP A 149 -16.44 17.85 -33.44
C ASP A 149 -15.35 16.80 -33.16
N THR A 150 -15.28 16.40 -31.91
CA THR A 150 -14.52 15.27 -31.41
C THR A 150 -15.40 14.03 -31.35
N ALA A 151 -14.81 12.84 -31.18
CA ALA A 151 -15.61 11.64 -30.93
C ALA A 151 -16.52 11.80 -29.69
N LEU A 152 -16.04 12.49 -28.66
CA LEU A 152 -16.84 12.83 -27.47
C LEU A 152 -18.03 13.75 -27.81
N SER A 153 -17.79 14.91 -28.43
CA SER A 153 -18.87 15.86 -28.73
C SER A 153 -19.89 15.27 -29.71
N LEU A 154 -19.44 14.47 -30.67
CA LEU A 154 -20.33 13.77 -31.59
C LEU A 154 -21.16 12.68 -30.89
N ASN A 155 -20.58 11.98 -29.90
CA ASN A 155 -21.35 11.05 -29.05
C ASN A 155 -22.43 11.77 -28.23
N LEU A 156 -22.15 12.98 -27.73
CA LEU A 156 -23.14 13.80 -27.03
C LEU A 156 -24.28 14.22 -27.97
N LYS A 157 -23.98 14.63 -29.21
CA LYS A 157 -25.02 14.87 -30.23
C LYS A 157 -25.86 13.63 -30.51
N CYS A 158 -25.23 12.46 -30.63
CA CYS A 158 -25.96 11.19 -30.76
C CYS A 158 -26.93 10.97 -29.59
N TYR A 159 -26.51 11.26 -28.37
CA TYR A 159 -27.35 11.15 -27.17
C TYR A 159 -28.59 12.06 -27.25
N GLU A 160 -28.41 13.33 -27.59
CA GLU A 160 -29.52 14.30 -27.72
C GLU A 160 -30.52 13.88 -28.81
N HIS A 161 -30.01 13.43 -29.96
CA HIS A 161 -30.82 12.91 -31.05
C HIS A 161 -31.49 11.57 -30.72
N ALA A 162 -30.88 10.72 -29.89
CA ALA A 162 -31.47 9.49 -29.42
C ALA A 162 -32.72 9.77 -28.58
N VAL A 163 -32.62 10.67 -27.60
CA VAL A 163 -33.73 11.03 -26.70
C VAL A 163 -34.91 11.64 -27.48
N SER A 164 -34.64 12.60 -28.38
CA SER A 164 -35.70 13.24 -29.17
C SER A 164 -36.39 12.26 -30.13
N SER A 165 -35.63 11.49 -30.90
CA SER A 165 -36.19 10.49 -31.84
C SER A 165 -36.86 9.31 -31.14
N PHE A 166 -36.45 8.98 -29.91
CA PHE A 166 -37.13 7.94 -29.13
C PHE A 166 -38.54 8.36 -28.74
N ARG A 167 -38.77 9.64 -28.39
CA ARG A 167 -40.12 10.17 -28.13
C ARG A 167 -41.03 10.01 -29.35
N GLU A 168 -40.51 10.33 -30.53
CA GLU A 168 -41.24 10.13 -31.79
C GLU A 168 -41.51 8.64 -32.04
N LEU A 169 -40.51 7.79 -31.85
CA LEU A 169 -40.65 6.35 -32.02
C LEU A 169 -41.76 5.80 -31.12
N ILE A 170 -41.75 6.11 -29.81
CA ILE A 170 -42.79 5.69 -28.87
C ILE A 170 -44.17 6.17 -29.30
N HIS A 171 -44.28 7.42 -29.79
CA HIS A 171 -45.53 7.92 -30.33
C HIS A 171 -46.04 7.08 -31.51
N GLU A 172 -45.17 6.80 -32.48
CA GLU A 172 -45.49 6.01 -33.67
C GLU A 172 -45.83 4.55 -33.34
N ILE A 173 -45.17 3.96 -32.33
CA ILE A 173 -45.53 2.64 -31.79
C ILE A 173 -46.96 2.69 -31.27
N ALA A 174 -47.28 3.68 -30.43
CA ALA A 174 -48.60 3.81 -29.82
C ALA A 174 -49.72 4.07 -30.84
N THR A 175 -49.41 4.75 -31.95
CA THR A 175 -50.38 5.03 -33.04
C THR A 175 -50.36 4.00 -34.15
N ASN A 176 -49.51 2.98 -34.06
CA ASN A 176 -49.32 1.94 -35.08
C ASN A 176 -48.97 2.52 -36.47
N THR A 177 -48.12 3.56 -36.50
CA THR A 177 -47.68 4.26 -37.71
C THR A 177 -46.21 4.01 -38.06
N ILE A 178 -45.51 3.13 -37.33
CA ILE A 178 -44.12 2.78 -37.64
C ILE A 178 -44.05 2.09 -39.01
N SER A 179 -43.09 2.48 -39.84
CA SER A 179 -42.77 1.83 -41.12
C SER A 179 -41.31 1.37 -41.17
N PRO A 180 -41.00 0.11 -40.81
CA PRO A 180 -39.64 -0.41 -40.86
C PRO A 180 -39.09 -0.44 -42.29
N THR A 181 -37.89 0.11 -42.49
CA THR A 181 -37.21 0.14 -43.80
C THR A 181 -36.01 -0.81 -43.81
N PRO A 182 -35.93 -1.80 -44.73
CA PRO A 182 -34.78 -2.69 -44.83
C PRO A 182 -33.48 -1.93 -45.12
N GLN A 183 -32.38 -2.35 -44.51
CA GLN A 183 -31.05 -1.80 -44.79
C GLN A 183 -30.47 -2.37 -46.09
N ASN A 184 -29.71 -1.57 -46.84
CA ASN A 184 -28.89 -2.08 -47.94
C ASN A 184 -27.56 -2.65 -47.42
N LEU A 185 -27.53 -3.94 -47.08
CA LEU A 185 -26.36 -4.56 -46.47
C LEU A 185 -25.14 -4.67 -47.41
N SER A 186 -25.28 -4.43 -48.71
CA SER A 186 -24.14 -4.44 -49.65
C SER A 186 -23.11 -3.33 -49.38
N VAL A 187 -23.53 -2.24 -48.74
CA VAL A 187 -22.67 -1.10 -48.36
C VAL A 187 -22.37 -1.05 -46.85
N ARG A 188 -22.62 -2.16 -46.14
CA ARG A 188 -22.42 -2.25 -44.68
C ARG A 188 -20.94 -2.17 -44.32
N SER A 189 -20.62 -1.36 -43.32
CA SER A 189 -19.31 -1.37 -42.66
C SER A 189 -19.47 -1.77 -41.19
N TYR A 190 -18.57 -2.63 -40.71
CA TYR A 190 -18.60 -3.18 -39.36
C TYR A 190 -17.24 -3.11 -38.70
N TYR A 191 -17.22 -2.63 -37.45
CA TYR A 191 -16.01 -2.46 -36.66
C TYR A 191 -16.19 -3.15 -35.29
N GLY A 192 -15.42 -4.20 -35.04
CA GLY A 192 -15.36 -4.88 -33.75
C GLY A 192 -14.18 -4.43 -32.89
N LEU A 193 -14.00 -5.07 -31.73
CA LEU A 193 -12.94 -4.75 -30.76
C LEU A 193 -11.51 -4.83 -31.31
N ARG A 194 -11.28 -5.60 -32.39
CA ARG A 194 -9.96 -5.74 -33.02
C ARG A 194 -9.66 -4.66 -34.06
N ASN A 195 -10.67 -3.91 -34.49
CA ASN A 195 -10.46 -2.83 -35.46
C ASN A 195 -9.85 -1.62 -34.75
N LYS A 196 -8.67 -1.21 -35.20
CA LYS A 196 -7.90 -0.06 -34.68
C LYS A 196 -7.54 0.86 -35.85
N PRO A 197 -7.28 2.16 -35.64
CA PRO A 197 -6.72 3.02 -36.67
C PRO A 197 -5.42 2.42 -37.23
N LYS A 198 -5.21 2.48 -38.55
CA LYS A 198 -4.09 1.78 -39.23
C LYS A 198 -2.71 2.11 -38.67
N ASN A 199 -2.53 3.34 -38.18
CA ASN A 199 -1.29 3.86 -37.62
C ASN A 199 -1.27 3.86 -36.08
N PHE A 200 -2.24 3.24 -35.40
CA PHE A 200 -2.34 3.22 -33.92
C PHE A 200 -2.23 4.61 -33.28
N GLY A 201 -2.70 5.65 -33.99
CA GLY A 201 -2.66 7.04 -33.54
C GLY A 201 -1.33 7.77 -33.75
N PHE A 202 -0.28 7.13 -34.28
CA PHE A 202 0.98 7.80 -34.59
C PHE A 202 0.81 8.80 -35.74
N ILE A 203 1.15 10.07 -35.49
CA ILE A 203 1.09 11.13 -36.50
C ILE A 203 2.16 10.87 -37.56
N SER A 204 1.75 10.91 -38.83
CA SER A 204 2.65 11.01 -39.97
C SER A 204 2.62 12.45 -40.46
N TRP A 205 3.74 13.15 -40.35
CA TRP A 205 3.80 14.56 -40.71
C TRP A 205 3.68 14.82 -42.22
N GLU A 206 3.84 13.78 -43.05
CA GLU A 206 3.58 13.81 -44.49
C GLU A 206 2.08 13.93 -44.85
N GLN A 207 1.19 13.78 -43.86
CA GLN A 207 -0.24 13.98 -44.02
C GLN A 207 -0.59 15.48 -44.03
N SER A 208 -1.78 15.81 -44.54
CA SER A 208 -2.30 17.17 -44.46
C SER A 208 -2.71 17.51 -43.02
N ALA A 209 -2.72 18.79 -42.68
CA ALA A 209 -3.16 19.27 -41.38
C ALA A 209 -4.58 18.79 -41.04
N GLU A 210 -5.46 18.72 -42.04
CA GLU A 210 -6.84 18.27 -41.94
C GLU A 210 -6.93 16.78 -41.59
N GLN A 211 -6.02 15.96 -42.12
CA GLN A 211 -5.96 14.53 -41.81
C GLN A 211 -5.47 14.29 -40.38
N ILE A 212 -4.45 15.04 -39.95
CA ILE A 212 -3.92 14.96 -38.58
C ILE A 212 -4.95 15.46 -37.58
N ASP A 213 -5.57 16.62 -37.85
CA ASP A 213 -6.65 17.18 -37.05
C ASP A 213 -7.81 16.19 -36.88
N ARG A 214 -8.27 15.59 -37.98
CA ARG A 214 -9.31 14.57 -37.97
C ARG A 214 -8.93 13.36 -37.13
N LEU A 215 -7.69 12.87 -37.22
CA LEU A 215 -7.20 11.77 -36.40
C LEU A 215 -7.25 12.12 -34.90
N CYS A 216 -6.77 13.31 -34.52
CA CYS A 216 -6.77 13.74 -33.14
C CYS A 216 -8.21 13.91 -32.58
N ARG A 217 -9.12 14.57 -33.31
CA ARG A 217 -10.53 14.70 -32.92
C ARG A 217 -11.22 13.36 -32.77
N ALA A 218 -10.98 12.43 -33.71
CA ALA A 218 -11.59 11.11 -33.68
C ALA A 218 -11.13 10.23 -32.51
N LEU A 219 -9.94 10.51 -31.94
CA LEU A 219 -9.36 9.80 -30.80
C LEU A 219 -9.50 10.57 -29.47
N THR A 220 -10.28 11.66 -29.45
CA THR A 220 -10.52 12.46 -28.25
C THR A 220 -11.83 12.04 -27.56
N PHE A 221 -11.70 11.43 -26.38
CA PHE A 221 -12.80 10.89 -25.57
C PHE A 221 -13.00 11.58 -24.21
N GLY A 222 -12.18 12.59 -23.88
CA GLY A 222 -12.22 13.26 -22.58
C GLY A 222 -11.93 12.31 -21.42
N GLN A 223 -12.84 12.25 -20.44
CA GLN A 223 -12.72 11.40 -19.26
C GLN A 223 -13.16 9.94 -19.47
N TYR A 224 -13.57 9.57 -20.68
CA TYR A 224 -14.07 8.22 -20.97
C TYR A 224 -12.96 7.32 -21.54
N PRO A 225 -13.02 6.00 -21.26
CA PRO A 225 -12.07 5.07 -21.82
C PRO A 225 -12.02 5.09 -23.35
N ASN A 226 -10.80 5.02 -23.89
CA ASN A 226 -10.54 4.95 -25.32
C ASN A 226 -9.80 3.65 -25.64
N GLN A 227 -10.55 2.63 -26.04
CA GLN A 227 -9.96 1.34 -26.40
C GLN A 227 -9.37 1.33 -27.82
N LEU A 228 -9.35 2.43 -28.56
CA LEU A 228 -8.78 2.45 -29.92
C LEU A 228 -7.29 2.75 -29.87
N ALA A 229 -6.94 4.02 -29.65
CA ALA A 229 -5.57 4.52 -29.62
C ALA A 229 -5.57 5.98 -29.14
N THR A 230 -4.40 6.49 -28.76
CA THR A 230 -4.21 7.93 -28.52
C THR A 230 -3.38 8.56 -29.65
N PRO A 231 -3.62 9.83 -30.02
CA PRO A 231 -2.79 10.53 -31.01
C PRO A 231 -1.38 10.74 -30.44
N LYS A 232 -0.34 10.37 -31.18
CA LYS A 232 1.04 10.31 -30.68
C LYS A 232 2.07 10.82 -31.65
N ILE A 233 3.17 11.33 -31.11
CA ILE A 233 4.37 11.70 -31.85
C ILE A 233 5.60 11.05 -31.24
N ILE A 234 6.70 11.04 -31.99
CA ILE A 234 8.00 10.58 -31.51
C ILE A 234 8.95 11.79 -31.48
N ILE A 235 9.63 11.95 -30.34
CA ILE A 235 10.67 12.95 -30.14
C ILE A 235 11.91 12.21 -29.64
N LYS A 236 12.97 12.15 -30.44
CA LYS A 236 14.26 11.53 -30.09
C LYS A 236 14.07 10.16 -29.44
N GLU A 237 13.46 9.23 -30.18
CA GLU A 237 13.20 7.86 -29.71
C GLU A 237 12.35 7.77 -28.42
N ASN A 238 11.49 8.77 -28.16
CA ASN A 238 10.53 8.74 -27.07
C ASN A 238 9.14 9.09 -27.60
N ALA A 239 8.12 8.30 -27.24
CA ALA A 239 6.75 8.52 -27.67
C ALA A 239 5.98 9.40 -26.67
N PHE A 240 5.22 10.34 -27.20
CA PHE A 240 4.38 11.25 -26.43
C PHE A 240 2.97 11.27 -26.99
N VAL A 241 1.97 11.33 -26.11
CA VAL A 241 0.56 11.55 -26.49
C VAL A 241 0.31 13.04 -26.64
N ILE A 242 -0.39 13.42 -27.71
CA ILE A 242 -0.90 14.76 -27.92
C ILE A 242 -2.21 14.91 -27.14
N ASN A 243 -2.20 15.70 -26.07
CA ASN A 243 -3.42 16.00 -25.31
C ASN A 243 -4.13 17.25 -25.82
N SER A 244 -3.38 18.20 -26.38
CA SER A 244 -3.92 19.43 -26.92
C SER A 244 -3.07 19.95 -28.07
N TYR A 245 -3.73 20.41 -29.12
CA TYR A 245 -3.13 20.93 -30.34
C TYR A 245 -4.06 21.97 -30.97
N LYS A 246 -3.55 22.70 -31.98
CA LYS A 246 -4.32 23.62 -32.80
C LYS A 246 -3.87 23.54 -34.26
N LYS A 247 -4.81 23.33 -35.18
CA LYS A 247 -4.59 23.52 -36.61
C LYS A 247 -4.48 25.02 -36.90
N LEU A 248 -3.40 25.46 -37.53
CA LEU A 248 -3.17 26.87 -37.85
C LEU A 248 -3.73 27.22 -39.24
N ASN A 249 -4.05 28.50 -39.49
CA ASN A 249 -4.47 28.97 -40.82
C ASN A 249 -3.27 29.40 -41.69
N LYS A 250 -2.08 28.87 -41.41
CA LYS A 250 -0.82 29.22 -42.08
C LYS A 250 -0.12 27.93 -42.52
N CYS A 251 0.40 27.91 -43.74
CA CYS A 251 1.36 26.93 -44.22
C CYS A 251 2.75 27.57 -44.20
N SER A 252 3.70 26.97 -43.48
CA SER A 252 5.09 27.43 -43.49
C SER A 252 5.82 27.08 -44.79
N GLY A 253 5.37 26.03 -45.50
CA GLY A 253 5.96 25.57 -46.76
C GLY A 253 7.33 24.89 -46.60
N ILE A 254 7.82 24.71 -45.38
CA ILE A 254 9.05 23.96 -45.11
C ILE A 254 8.75 22.46 -45.07
N LYS A 255 9.80 21.63 -45.07
CA LYS A 255 9.68 20.17 -45.04
C LYS A 255 8.69 19.70 -43.95
N PRO A 256 7.69 18.86 -44.28
CA PRO A 256 6.77 18.34 -43.27
C PRO A 256 7.49 17.64 -42.12
N GLY A 257 7.02 17.87 -40.90
CA GLY A 257 7.61 17.37 -39.66
C GLY A 257 8.73 18.26 -39.10
N SER A 258 9.15 19.30 -39.81
CA SER A 258 10.09 20.30 -39.29
C SER A 258 9.44 21.25 -38.29
N ILE A 259 10.19 21.58 -37.24
CA ILE A 259 9.81 22.58 -36.24
C ILE A 259 9.94 23.98 -36.85
N VAL A 260 8.82 24.67 -37.00
CA VAL A 260 8.74 26.02 -37.56
C VAL A 260 9.06 27.08 -36.49
N SER A 261 8.54 26.89 -35.28
CA SER A 261 8.77 27.80 -34.15
C SER A 261 8.58 27.06 -32.83
N ILE A 262 9.26 27.55 -31.78
CA ILE A 262 9.12 27.05 -30.41
C ILE A 262 8.85 28.26 -29.51
N SER A 263 7.86 28.12 -28.63
CA SER A 263 7.59 29.05 -27.53
C SER A 263 7.34 28.28 -26.24
N ASP A 264 7.25 28.98 -25.11
CA ASP A 264 6.90 28.37 -23.82
C ASP A 264 5.56 27.62 -23.84
N LYS A 265 4.66 27.97 -24.78
CA LYS A 265 3.29 27.45 -24.85
C LYS A 265 3.06 26.41 -25.95
N CYS A 266 3.90 26.37 -26.97
CA CYS A 266 3.68 25.46 -28.08
C CYS A 266 4.93 25.18 -28.93
N ILE A 267 4.90 24.05 -29.63
CA ILE A 267 5.81 23.73 -30.73
C ILE A 267 4.98 23.73 -32.02
N GLN A 268 5.33 24.62 -32.95
CA GLN A 268 4.71 24.67 -34.27
C GLN A 268 5.45 23.74 -35.23
N ILE A 269 4.73 22.83 -35.87
CA ILE A 269 5.25 21.82 -36.78
C ILE A 269 4.66 22.02 -38.17
N SER A 270 5.51 21.98 -39.20
CA SER A 270 5.09 22.00 -40.60
C SER A 270 4.39 20.70 -40.98
N THR A 271 3.35 20.79 -41.80
CA THR A 271 2.70 19.63 -42.43
C THR A 271 2.64 19.81 -43.94
N LYS A 272 2.02 18.87 -44.66
CA LYS A 272 1.82 19.01 -46.12
C LYS A 272 0.95 20.21 -46.52
N THR A 273 0.02 20.63 -45.65
CA THR A 273 -0.85 21.79 -45.89
C THR A 273 -0.60 22.83 -44.81
N ASN A 274 -1.52 23.01 -43.88
CA ASN A 274 -1.41 23.98 -42.81
C ASN A 274 -0.53 23.45 -41.65
N ASP A 275 0.13 24.35 -40.93
CA ASP A 275 0.95 23.95 -39.78
C ASP A 275 0.06 23.55 -38.59
N ILE A 276 0.63 22.75 -37.68
CA ILE A 276 -0.01 22.37 -36.41
C ILE A 276 0.81 22.89 -35.24
N ALA A 277 0.15 23.56 -34.30
CA ALA A 277 0.74 23.91 -33.01
C ALA A 277 0.39 22.84 -31.97
N ILE A 278 1.39 22.14 -31.45
CA ILE A 278 1.22 21.22 -30.32
C ILE A 278 1.30 22.04 -29.04
N LEU A 279 0.26 21.94 -28.20
CA LEU A 279 0.12 22.75 -26.98
C LEU A 279 0.45 21.96 -25.72
N LYS A 280 0.08 20.68 -25.67
CA LYS A 280 0.26 19.83 -24.49
C LYS A 280 0.60 18.40 -24.88
N LEU A 281 1.65 17.88 -24.25
CA LEU A 281 2.16 16.53 -24.42
C LEU A 281 2.21 15.82 -23.06
N THR A 282 1.93 14.52 -23.07
CA THR A 282 2.07 13.64 -21.92
C THR A 282 2.95 12.46 -22.34
N ASP A 283 3.85 12.03 -21.45
CA ASP A 283 4.57 10.77 -21.70
C ASP A 283 3.60 9.58 -21.66
N LEU A 284 4.02 8.40 -22.12
CA LEU A 284 3.12 7.24 -22.15
C LEU A 284 2.67 6.76 -20.76
N ASN A 285 3.30 7.24 -19.69
CA ASN A 285 2.97 6.93 -18.30
C ASN A 285 1.91 7.90 -17.73
N GLY A 286 1.37 8.83 -18.52
CA GLY A 286 0.35 9.76 -18.05
C GLY A 286 0.90 11.02 -17.37
N LYS A 287 2.23 11.23 -17.35
CA LYS A 287 2.83 12.44 -16.79
C LYS A 287 2.97 13.54 -17.84
N GLU A 288 2.30 14.65 -17.58
CA GLU A 288 2.35 15.85 -18.42
C GLU A 288 3.77 16.43 -18.50
N GLN A 289 4.13 16.88 -19.70
CA GLN A 289 5.44 17.45 -20.00
C GLN A 289 5.27 18.90 -20.44
N THR A 290 6.04 19.81 -19.83
CA THR A 290 6.11 21.19 -20.31
C THR A 290 6.94 21.25 -21.59
N ILE A 291 6.57 22.16 -22.50
CA ILE A 291 7.30 22.35 -23.76
C ILE A 291 8.78 22.69 -23.49
N ASN A 292 9.04 23.59 -22.53
CA ASN A 292 10.41 23.95 -22.13
C ASN A 292 11.22 22.76 -21.60
N ALA A 293 10.61 21.88 -20.80
CA ALA A 293 11.29 20.68 -20.33
C ALA A 293 11.65 19.74 -21.49
N LEU A 294 10.76 19.58 -22.48
CA LEU A 294 11.02 18.77 -23.66
C LEU A 294 12.12 19.37 -24.54
N VAL A 295 12.08 20.68 -24.78
CA VAL A 295 13.10 21.40 -25.56
C VAL A 295 14.47 21.25 -24.93
N HIS A 296 14.58 21.47 -23.62
CA HIS A 296 15.84 21.32 -22.89
C HIS A 296 16.31 19.86 -22.85
N ARG A 297 15.41 18.90 -22.58
CA ARG A 297 15.74 17.49 -22.45
C ARG A 297 16.19 16.86 -23.79
N PHE A 298 15.57 17.23 -24.89
CA PHE A 298 15.79 16.62 -26.20
C PHE A 298 16.56 17.51 -27.19
N GLY A 299 16.93 18.72 -26.78
CA GLY A 299 17.67 19.67 -27.63
C GLY A 299 16.89 20.06 -28.89
N LEU A 300 15.59 20.35 -28.75
CA LEU A 300 14.74 20.70 -29.88
C LEU A 300 15.10 22.09 -30.41
N MET A 301 15.30 22.20 -31.72
CA MET A 301 15.66 23.45 -32.39
C MET A 301 14.72 23.73 -33.55
N VAL A 302 14.53 25.00 -33.88
CA VAL A 302 13.87 25.40 -35.15
C VAL A 302 14.61 24.74 -36.32
N ASP A 303 13.88 24.37 -37.36
CA ASP A 303 14.32 23.63 -38.56
C ASP A 303 14.69 22.16 -38.34
N SER A 304 14.82 21.68 -37.09
CA SER A 304 14.94 20.25 -36.83
C SER A 304 13.62 19.51 -37.08
N SER A 305 13.67 18.26 -37.52
CA SER A 305 12.48 17.44 -37.78
C SER A 305 12.17 16.50 -36.64
N LEU A 306 10.88 16.28 -36.37
CA LEU A 306 10.40 15.24 -35.47
C LEU A 306 10.51 13.86 -36.13
N ASP A 307 10.70 12.83 -35.30
CA ASP A 307 10.80 11.46 -35.76
C ASP A 307 9.43 10.96 -36.24
N SER A 308 9.44 10.13 -37.28
CA SER A 308 8.25 9.43 -37.77
C SER A 308 8.37 7.94 -37.47
N ILE A 309 7.26 7.32 -37.07
CA ILE A 309 7.22 5.85 -36.97
C ILE A 309 7.25 5.25 -38.38
N ASN A 310 8.09 4.24 -38.59
CA ASN A 310 8.13 3.55 -39.87
C ASN A 310 6.99 2.49 -39.97
N ASN A 311 6.65 2.11 -41.20
CA ASN A 311 5.57 1.14 -41.46
C ASN A 311 5.88 -0.27 -40.94
N GLU A 312 7.16 -0.63 -40.84
CA GLU A 312 7.57 -1.95 -40.31
C GLU A 312 7.23 -2.09 -38.83
N LEU A 313 7.51 -1.05 -38.03
CA LEU A 313 7.17 -1.01 -36.61
C LEU A 313 5.65 -1.00 -36.41
N ILE A 314 4.89 -0.29 -37.24
CA ILE A 314 3.42 -0.34 -37.22
C ILE A 314 2.93 -1.77 -37.50
N ALA A 315 3.50 -2.45 -38.50
CA ALA A 315 3.12 -3.82 -38.82
C ALA A 315 3.42 -4.78 -37.65
N LYS A 316 4.62 -4.68 -37.05
CA LYS A 316 5.00 -5.44 -35.85
C LYS A 316 4.06 -5.16 -34.67
N LEU A 317 3.72 -3.89 -34.44
CA LEU A 317 2.80 -3.47 -33.38
C LEU A 317 1.40 -4.07 -33.60
N SER A 318 0.91 -4.10 -34.83
CA SER A 318 -0.40 -4.65 -35.17
C SER A 318 -0.54 -6.15 -34.86
N LEU A 319 0.58 -6.88 -34.91
CA LEU A 319 0.65 -8.31 -34.61
C LEU A 319 1.01 -8.59 -33.13
N SER A 320 1.28 -7.54 -32.35
CA SER A 320 1.69 -7.69 -30.96
C SER A 320 0.53 -8.15 -30.06
N PRO A 321 0.81 -8.91 -28.99
CA PRO A 321 -0.20 -9.39 -28.04
C PRO A 321 -0.93 -8.25 -27.34
N ALA A 322 -0.30 -7.08 -27.20
CA ALA A 322 -0.89 -5.89 -26.59
C ALA A 322 -2.09 -5.34 -27.37
N GLN A 323 -2.24 -5.69 -28.65
CA GLN A 323 -3.41 -5.32 -29.46
C GLN A 323 -4.59 -6.30 -29.31
N ASN A 324 -4.41 -7.40 -28.56
CA ASN A 324 -5.48 -8.35 -28.29
C ASN A 324 -6.41 -7.80 -27.19
N PRO A 325 -7.72 -7.61 -27.46
CA PRO A 325 -8.67 -7.09 -26.47
C PRO A 325 -8.77 -7.92 -25.19
N THR A 326 -8.51 -9.23 -25.24
CA THR A 326 -8.52 -10.10 -24.06
C THR A 326 -7.30 -9.83 -23.18
N ALA A 327 -6.11 -9.66 -23.78
CA ALA A 327 -4.89 -9.34 -23.04
C ALA A 327 -4.97 -7.93 -22.45
N GLU A 328 -5.49 -6.97 -23.20
CA GLU A 328 -5.74 -5.61 -22.71
C GLU A 328 -6.67 -5.59 -21.48
N LYS A 329 -7.80 -6.30 -21.54
CA LYS A 329 -8.71 -6.46 -20.39
C LYS A 329 -8.05 -7.11 -19.18
N PHE A 330 -7.17 -8.09 -19.42
CA PHE A 330 -6.38 -8.70 -18.36
C PHE A 330 -5.50 -7.64 -17.68
N TRP A 331 -4.73 -6.85 -18.44
CA TRP A 331 -3.85 -5.84 -17.87
C TRP A 331 -4.58 -4.73 -17.12
N ILE A 332 -5.72 -4.24 -17.63
CA ILE A 332 -6.57 -3.27 -16.90
C ILE A 332 -6.95 -3.82 -15.52
N LYS A 333 -7.38 -5.08 -15.48
CA LYS A 333 -7.73 -5.74 -14.22
C LYS A 333 -6.52 -5.88 -13.30
N GLU A 334 -5.37 -6.34 -13.80
CA GLU A 334 -4.16 -6.50 -12.99
C GLU A 334 -3.70 -5.15 -12.39
N PHE A 335 -3.85 -4.03 -13.10
CA PHE A 335 -3.53 -2.70 -12.56
C PHE A 335 -4.55 -2.17 -11.55
N LEU A 336 -5.84 -2.47 -11.73
CA LEU A 336 -6.87 -2.11 -10.74
C LEU A 336 -6.75 -2.94 -9.45
N ASP A 337 -6.39 -4.22 -9.59
CA ASP A 337 -6.20 -5.14 -8.46
C ASP A 337 -4.84 -4.89 -7.76
N ALA A 338 -3.87 -4.30 -8.47
CA ALA A 338 -2.59 -3.89 -7.89
C ALA A 338 -2.79 -2.65 -7.01
N THR A 339 -3.09 -2.86 -5.73
CA THR A 339 -2.95 -1.84 -4.68
C THR A 339 -1.57 -2.01 -4.02
N PRO A 340 -0.54 -1.31 -4.47
CA PRO A 340 0.77 -1.45 -3.84
C PRO A 340 0.74 -0.87 -2.43
N GLU A 341 0.99 -1.71 -1.43
CA GLU A 341 1.60 -1.26 -0.18
C GLU A 341 3.08 -0.95 -0.50
N THR A 342 3.36 0.17 -1.17
CA THR A 342 4.72 0.58 -1.55
C THR A 342 5.32 1.55 -0.55
N ASN A 343 6.65 1.57 -0.47
CA ASN A 343 7.52 2.43 0.36
C ASN A 343 8.16 1.76 1.59
N PHE A 344 8.54 0.47 1.52
CA PHE A 344 9.34 -0.14 2.59
C PHE A 344 10.85 0.04 2.40
N LEU A 345 11.31 0.31 1.16
CA LEU A 345 12.73 0.57 0.91
C LEU A 345 13.09 2.04 1.15
N SER A 346 12.18 2.98 0.91
CA SER A 346 12.45 4.42 1.12
C SER A 346 12.93 4.81 2.53
N PRO A 347 12.52 4.17 3.65
CA PRO A 347 13.11 4.42 4.96
C PRO A 347 14.51 3.80 5.14
N LEU A 348 14.84 2.76 4.35
CA LEU A 348 16.07 1.97 4.45
C LEU A 348 17.17 2.47 3.49
N LEU A 349 16.78 3.05 2.36
CA LEU A 349 17.65 3.47 1.27
C LEU A 349 17.38 4.95 0.95
N LYS A 350 18.40 5.81 1.12
CA LYS A 350 18.40 7.12 0.48
C LYS A 350 18.73 6.93 -1.01
N LEU A 351 17.72 7.15 -1.84
CA LEU A 351 17.84 7.02 -3.29
C LEU A 351 18.61 8.19 -3.88
N GLY A 352 19.52 7.89 -4.81
CA GLY A 352 20.24 8.90 -5.56
C GLY A 352 20.24 8.63 -7.06
N ASN A 353 20.74 9.58 -7.82
CA ASN A 353 20.72 9.55 -9.29
C ASN A 353 21.88 8.74 -9.91
N SER A 354 22.80 8.18 -9.12
CA SER A 354 23.95 7.41 -9.61
C SER A 354 23.88 5.93 -9.21
N SER A 355 24.11 5.05 -10.18
CA SER A 355 24.14 3.59 -10.02
C SER A 355 25.46 3.11 -9.39
N CYS A 356 25.39 2.19 -8.44
CA CYS A 356 26.55 1.45 -7.96
C CYS A 356 26.61 0.07 -8.65
N ASN A 357 27.68 -0.20 -9.39
CA ASN A 357 27.85 -1.40 -10.22
C ASN A 357 28.44 -2.60 -9.46
N SER A 358 28.19 -2.78 -8.16
CA SER A 358 28.70 -3.96 -7.44
C SER A 358 27.89 -5.21 -7.84
N GLN A 359 28.27 -5.84 -8.96
CA GLN A 359 27.68 -7.07 -9.48
C GLN A 359 28.27 -8.30 -8.79
N LYS A 360 28.05 -8.45 -7.47
CA LYS A 360 28.47 -9.67 -6.78
C LYS A 360 27.49 -10.80 -7.09
N ILE A 361 27.85 -11.62 -8.09
CA ILE A 361 27.09 -12.81 -8.47
C ILE A 361 27.12 -13.82 -7.32
N THR A 362 25.93 -14.30 -6.97
CA THR A 362 25.73 -15.33 -5.96
C THR A 362 25.39 -16.64 -6.68
N PRO A 363 26.37 -17.56 -6.84
CA PRO A 363 26.16 -18.79 -7.57
C PRO A 363 25.30 -19.77 -6.75
N ILE A 364 24.38 -20.44 -7.43
CA ILE A 364 23.62 -21.55 -6.86
C ILE A 364 24.41 -22.83 -7.09
N SER A 365 24.68 -23.56 -6.01
CA SER A 365 25.50 -24.77 -6.07
C SER A 365 24.84 -25.86 -6.93
N LYS A 366 25.66 -26.66 -7.64
CA LYS A 366 25.14 -27.78 -8.46
C LYS A 366 24.24 -28.75 -7.65
N PRO A 367 24.55 -29.11 -6.39
CA PRO A 367 23.66 -29.93 -5.56
C PRO A 367 22.30 -29.27 -5.31
N LEU A 368 22.29 -27.99 -4.96
CA LEU A 368 21.05 -27.24 -4.69
C LEU A 368 20.21 -27.11 -5.97
N LEU A 369 20.83 -26.83 -7.12
CA LEU A 369 20.14 -26.80 -8.41
C LEU A 369 19.48 -28.14 -8.76
N LYS A 370 20.13 -29.27 -8.46
CA LYS A 370 19.52 -30.61 -8.62
C LYS A 370 18.32 -30.80 -7.69
N GLN A 371 18.35 -30.28 -6.47
CA GLN A 371 17.22 -30.36 -5.54
C GLN A 371 16.05 -29.48 -6.00
N ILE A 372 16.34 -28.26 -6.49
CA ILE A 372 15.34 -27.38 -7.11
C ILE A 372 14.63 -28.12 -8.25
N ASN A 373 15.40 -28.72 -9.18
CA ASN A 373 14.84 -29.46 -10.30
C ASN A 373 14.03 -30.69 -9.85
N ARG A 374 14.38 -31.33 -8.73
CA ARG A 374 13.56 -32.42 -8.16
C ARG A 374 12.24 -31.91 -7.59
N LEU A 375 12.26 -30.78 -6.88
CA LEU A 375 11.05 -30.18 -6.31
C LEU A 375 10.03 -29.83 -7.40
N THR A 376 10.52 -29.40 -8.56
CA THR A 376 9.70 -28.98 -9.71
C THR A 376 9.45 -30.09 -10.73
N ASN A 377 9.81 -31.35 -10.44
CA ASN A 377 9.73 -32.48 -11.38
C ASN A 377 10.41 -32.22 -12.74
N ALA A 378 11.53 -31.49 -12.74
CA ALA A 378 12.30 -31.09 -13.92
C ALA A 378 11.51 -30.25 -14.95
N SER A 379 10.42 -29.59 -14.53
CA SER A 379 9.69 -28.61 -15.35
C SER A 379 10.45 -27.27 -15.43
N ASN A 380 9.98 -26.36 -16.29
CA ASN A 380 10.46 -24.97 -16.39
C ASN A 380 10.26 -24.14 -15.09
N ASP A 381 9.71 -24.71 -14.02
CA ASP A 381 9.43 -24.03 -12.73
C ASP A 381 10.67 -23.81 -11.85
N SER A 382 11.88 -24.21 -12.26
CA SER A 382 13.10 -23.89 -11.49
C SER A 382 13.31 -22.38 -11.32
N LYS A 383 12.90 -21.59 -12.32
CA LYS A 383 12.85 -20.12 -12.27
C LYS A 383 11.81 -19.64 -11.25
N ASN A 384 10.65 -20.29 -11.20
CA ASN A 384 9.57 -19.94 -10.27
C ASN A 384 9.99 -20.16 -8.82
N VAL A 385 10.89 -21.11 -8.53
CA VAL A 385 11.49 -21.26 -7.20
C VAL A 385 12.32 -20.04 -6.81
N LEU A 386 13.16 -19.50 -7.71
CA LEU A 386 13.96 -18.31 -7.43
C LEU A 386 13.08 -17.07 -7.26
N LEU A 387 12.09 -16.90 -8.14
CA LEU A 387 11.11 -15.83 -8.05
C LEU A 387 10.30 -15.92 -6.74
N THR A 388 9.85 -17.12 -6.36
CA THR A 388 9.13 -17.35 -5.09
C THR A 388 10.03 -17.02 -3.91
N THR A 389 11.29 -17.44 -3.92
CA THR A 389 12.25 -17.13 -2.87
C THR A 389 12.44 -15.62 -2.71
N ALA A 390 12.58 -14.89 -3.82
CA ALA A 390 12.68 -13.44 -3.80
C ALA A 390 11.43 -12.77 -3.22
N LEU A 391 10.24 -13.17 -3.67
CA LEU A 391 8.97 -12.61 -3.20
C LEU A 391 8.72 -12.92 -1.72
N VAL A 392 9.05 -14.14 -1.27
CA VAL A 392 8.95 -14.54 0.14
C VAL A 392 9.94 -13.75 1.00
N TYR A 393 11.16 -13.50 0.49
CA TYR A 393 12.12 -12.65 1.18
C TYR A 393 11.57 -11.25 1.43
N PHE A 394 11.02 -10.60 0.39
CA PHE A 394 10.43 -9.28 0.54
C PHE A 394 9.22 -9.30 1.47
N TYR A 395 8.32 -10.27 1.33
CA TYR A 395 7.19 -10.46 2.24
C TYR A 395 7.64 -10.62 3.70
N ARG A 396 8.74 -11.33 3.96
CA ARG A 396 9.26 -11.51 5.32
C ARG A 396 9.89 -10.24 5.90
N LEU A 397 10.39 -9.33 5.06
CA LEU A 397 10.94 -8.06 5.49
C LEU A 397 9.85 -7.04 5.87
N ASN A 398 8.72 -7.03 5.17
CA ASN A 398 7.70 -5.99 5.31
C ASN A 398 6.35 -6.48 5.87
N ASN A 399 6.07 -7.79 5.81
CA ASN A 399 4.78 -8.41 6.16
C ASN A 399 3.58 -7.86 5.34
N TYR A 400 3.84 -7.33 4.15
CA TYR A 400 2.82 -6.82 3.24
C TYR A 400 2.20 -7.97 2.48
N LYS A 401 0.90 -8.19 2.71
CA LYS A 401 0.17 -9.28 2.04
C LYS A 401 0.09 -9.04 0.54
N ASN A 402 -0.06 -7.79 0.14
CA ASN A 402 -0.20 -7.35 -1.25
C ASN A 402 1.10 -6.69 -1.71
N LEU A 403 2.11 -7.50 -2.01
CA LEU A 403 3.38 -7.01 -2.54
C LEU A 403 3.33 -7.03 -4.07
N SER A 404 3.43 -5.86 -4.67
CA SER A 404 3.59 -5.72 -6.12
C SER A 404 5.03 -5.35 -6.46
N ILE A 405 5.64 -6.09 -7.40
CA ILE A 405 6.97 -5.81 -7.93
C ILE A 405 6.94 -5.64 -9.45
N ALA A 406 7.95 -4.96 -10.00
CA ALA A 406 8.13 -4.90 -11.45
C ALA A 406 8.84 -6.17 -11.92
N PHE A 407 8.15 -6.95 -12.75
CA PHE A 407 8.64 -8.24 -13.21
C PHE A 407 9.00 -8.19 -14.70
N SER A 408 10.15 -8.75 -15.07
CA SER A 408 10.56 -8.84 -16.49
C SER A 408 11.26 -10.17 -16.79
N HIS A 409 10.68 -10.95 -17.69
CA HIS A 409 11.30 -12.16 -18.25
C HIS A 409 11.99 -11.85 -19.58
N GLU A 410 12.96 -12.67 -20.01
CA GLU A 410 13.78 -12.41 -21.20
C GLU A 410 12.94 -12.15 -22.46
N ALA A 411 11.93 -12.98 -22.73
CA ALA A 411 11.14 -12.87 -23.94
C ALA A 411 10.42 -11.51 -24.13
N LEU A 412 10.09 -10.76 -23.07
CA LEU A 412 9.54 -9.39 -23.23
C LEU A 412 10.55 -8.47 -23.90
N ARG A 413 11.82 -8.57 -23.48
CA ARG A 413 12.90 -7.68 -23.89
C ARG A 413 13.55 -8.09 -25.19
N THR A 414 13.47 -9.36 -25.59
CA THR A 414 14.06 -9.86 -26.83
C THR A 414 13.06 -9.92 -27.98
N THR A 415 11.83 -10.41 -27.74
CA THR A 415 10.82 -10.59 -28.80
C THR A 415 10.26 -9.25 -29.28
N TYR A 416 10.19 -8.26 -28.39
CA TYR A 416 9.56 -6.96 -28.65
C TYR A 416 10.55 -5.79 -28.49
N ALA A 417 11.86 -6.05 -28.59
CA ALA A 417 12.91 -5.05 -28.39
C ALA A 417 12.69 -3.78 -29.23
N ASP A 418 12.38 -3.96 -30.52
CA ASP A 418 12.10 -2.88 -31.48
C ASP A 418 10.85 -2.06 -31.13
N LEU A 419 9.98 -2.60 -30.27
CA LEU A 419 8.72 -1.99 -29.83
C LEU A 419 8.78 -1.48 -28.39
N SER A 420 9.94 -1.53 -27.72
CA SER A 420 10.14 -1.05 -26.34
C SER A 420 9.75 0.43 -26.14
N LEU A 421 9.75 1.22 -27.21
CA LEU A 421 9.20 2.57 -27.24
C LEU A 421 7.73 2.62 -26.77
N PHE A 422 6.95 1.60 -27.12
CA PHE A 422 5.49 1.57 -27.00
C PHE A 422 4.97 0.47 -26.09
N LEU A 423 5.63 -0.69 -26.08
CA LEU A 423 5.29 -1.83 -25.25
C LEU A 423 6.13 -1.83 -23.98
N SER A 424 5.56 -2.33 -22.88
CA SER A 424 6.27 -2.41 -21.62
C SER A 424 7.21 -3.63 -21.58
N ASP A 425 8.45 -3.40 -21.19
CA ASP A 425 9.42 -4.45 -20.90
C ASP A 425 9.25 -5.03 -19.49
N TYR A 426 8.37 -4.43 -18.69
CA TYR A 426 8.06 -4.81 -17.31
C TYR A 426 6.55 -4.95 -17.12
N VAL A 427 6.14 -5.93 -16.35
CA VAL A 427 4.75 -6.17 -15.99
C VAL A 427 4.61 -6.20 -14.47
N PRO A 428 3.49 -5.76 -13.90
CA PRO A 428 3.27 -5.91 -12.47
C PRO A 428 3.16 -7.40 -12.13
N LEU A 429 3.82 -7.82 -11.06
CA LEU A 429 3.58 -9.11 -10.42
C LEU A 429 3.18 -8.83 -8.97
N THR A 430 1.90 -9.05 -8.67
CA THR A 430 1.34 -8.90 -7.33
C THR A 430 1.19 -10.27 -6.69
N THR A 431 1.73 -10.44 -5.49
CA THR A 431 1.50 -11.64 -4.68
C THR A 431 0.58 -11.35 -3.51
N HIS A 432 -0.16 -12.39 -3.10
CA HIS A 432 -1.05 -12.40 -1.95
C HIS A 432 -0.59 -13.48 -0.96
N PHE A 433 0.45 -13.21 -0.18
CA PHE A 433 0.96 -14.17 0.79
C PHE A 433 0.26 -14.04 2.14
N ASP A 434 0.18 -15.17 2.84
CA ASP A 434 -0.37 -15.26 4.20
C ASP A 434 0.65 -15.87 5.16
N SER A 435 0.59 -15.51 6.43
CA SER A 435 1.54 -15.98 7.46
C SER A 435 1.49 -17.50 7.68
N ASN A 436 0.36 -18.15 7.38
CA ASN A 436 0.21 -19.59 7.51
C ASN A 436 0.56 -20.38 6.24
N MET A 437 0.84 -19.68 5.13
CA MET A 437 1.18 -20.31 3.87
C MET A 437 2.51 -21.07 4.00
N THR A 438 2.62 -22.22 3.33
CA THR A 438 3.89 -22.96 3.19
C THR A 438 4.66 -22.49 1.96
N PHE A 439 5.97 -22.76 1.88
CA PHE A 439 6.73 -22.44 0.67
C PHE A 439 6.16 -23.11 -0.58
N ARG A 440 5.70 -24.36 -0.49
CA ARG A 440 5.06 -25.08 -1.59
C ARG A 440 3.79 -24.38 -2.09
N GLN A 441 2.97 -23.87 -1.18
CA GLN A 441 1.77 -23.11 -1.55
C GLN A 441 2.13 -21.77 -2.20
N ALA A 442 3.12 -21.07 -1.66
CA ALA A 442 3.62 -19.83 -2.26
C ALA A 442 4.18 -20.07 -3.67
N LEU A 443 4.93 -21.16 -3.86
CA LEU A 443 5.44 -21.58 -5.17
C LEU A 443 4.30 -21.82 -6.17
N GLN A 444 3.23 -22.49 -5.76
CA GLN A 444 2.07 -22.69 -6.65
C GLN A 444 1.42 -21.36 -7.05
N VAL A 445 1.21 -20.45 -6.09
CA VAL A 445 0.64 -19.11 -6.36
C VAL A 445 1.51 -18.33 -7.34
N VAL A 446 2.83 -18.36 -7.15
CA VAL A 446 3.79 -17.68 -8.03
C VAL A 446 3.85 -18.33 -9.40
N SER A 447 3.86 -19.67 -9.50
CA SER A 447 3.82 -20.39 -10.78
C SER A 447 2.56 -20.09 -11.58
N ASP A 448 1.39 -20.05 -10.92
CA ASP A 448 0.11 -19.70 -11.56
C ASP A 448 0.12 -18.26 -12.07
N SER A 449 0.65 -17.34 -11.27
CA SER A 449 0.77 -15.91 -11.62
C SER A 449 1.74 -15.72 -12.79
N TYR A 450 2.92 -16.35 -12.73
CA TYR A 450 3.90 -16.33 -13.81
C TYR A 450 3.31 -16.87 -15.12
N THR A 451 2.53 -17.96 -15.05
CA THR A 451 1.88 -18.55 -16.23
C THR A 451 0.88 -17.59 -16.84
N LYS A 452 0.01 -16.95 -16.04
CA LYS A 452 -0.95 -15.93 -16.51
C LYS A 452 -0.25 -14.74 -17.15
N LEU A 453 0.81 -14.21 -16.52
CA LEU A 453 1.60 -13.10 -17.06
C LEU A 453 2.27 -13.51 -18.39
N SER A 454 2.87 -14.70 -18.44
CA SER A 454 3.53 -15.21 -19.66
C SER A 454 2.55 -15.42 -20.83
N GLN A 455 1.30 -15.80 -20.55
CA GLN A 455 0.25 -15.93 -21.57
C GLN A 455 -0.20 -14.58 -22.13
N ASN A 456 -0.28 -13.55 -21.29
CA ASN A 456 -0.73 -12.20 -21.69
C ASN A 456 0.43 -11.27 -22.13
N LYS A 457 1.68 -11.69 -21.90
CA LYS A 457 2.92 -11.08 -22.39
C LYS A 457 3.13 -9.64 -21.95
N THR A 458 2.81 -8.66 -22.80
CA THR A 458 3.05 -7.22 -22.58
C THR A 458 1.80 -6.41 -22.89
N PHE A 459 1.82 -5.13 -22.49
CA PHE A 459 0.77 -4.15 -22.73
C PHE A 459 1.33 -2.89 -23.41
N ALA A 460 0.44 -2.15 -24.07
CA ALA A 460 0.74 -0.83 -24.61
C ALA A 460 0.86 0.17 -23.47
N LYS A 461 1.99 0.88 -23.36
CA LYS A 461 2.26 1.81 -22.25
C LYS A 461 1.19 2.89 -22.11
N ASP A 462 0.56 3.29 -23.21
CA ASP A 462 -0.49 4.31 -23.23
C ASP A 462 -1.84 3.88 -22.61
N ILE A 463 -1.92 2.66 -22.08
CA ILE A 463 -3.08 2.16 -21.35
C ILE A 463 -3.50 3.11 -20.22
N PHE A 464 -2.55 3.72 -19.51
CA PHE A 464 -2.84 4.66 -18.40
C PHE A 464 -3.49 5.96 -18.85
N ILE A 465 -3.33 6.32 -20.13
CA ILE A 465 -3.98 7.50 -20.72
C ILE A 465 -5.32 7.12 -21.33
N ARG A 466 -5.40 5.92 -21.92
CA ARG A 466 -6.61 5.40 -22.54
C ARG A 466 -7.69 5.00 -21.53
N TYR A 467 -7.31 4.66 -20.30
CA TYR A 467 -8.22 4.28 -19.23
C TYR A 467 -8.01 5.19 -18.02
N PRO A 468 -8.79 6.28 -17.89
CA PRO A 468 -8.65 7.24 -16.80
C PRO A 468 -8.77 6.62 -15.40
N GLU A 469 -9.51 5.51 -15.26
CA GLU A 469 -9.59 4.72 -14.03
C GLU A 469 -8.25 4.14 -13.56
N LEU A 470 -7.24 4.04 -14.43
CA LEU A 470 -5.89 3.58 -14.10
C LEU A 470 -4.93 4.71 -13.74
N SER A 471 -5.38 5.97 -13.75
CA SER A 471 -4.52 7.13 -13.51
C SER A 471 -3.82 7.10 -12.15
N ASP A 472 -4.50 6.59 -11.12
CA ASP A 472 -3.92 6.38 -9.78
C ASP A 472 -3.17 5.05 -9.64
N SER A 473 -3.30 4.10 -10.57
CA SER A 473 -2.69 2.77 -10.48
C SER A 473 -1.19 2.77 -10.80
N LEU A 474 -0.66 3.85 -11.39
CA LEU A 474 0.75 3.93 -11.73
C LEU A 474 1.60 4.35 -10.53
N HIS A 475 2.13 3.35 -9.82
CA HIS A 475 3.07 3.58 -8.73
C HIS A 475 4.48 3.12 -9.11
N PRO A 476 5.52 3.93 -8.81
CA PRO A 476 6.89 3.48 -9.00
C PRO A 476 7.17 2.28 -8.09
N MET A 477 7.53 1.15 -8.69
CA MET A 477 7.82 -0.06 -7.94
C MET A 477 9.24 0.02 -7.37
N GLU A 478 9.36 -0.07 -6.04
CA GLU A 478 10.68 0.03 -5.38
C GLU A 478 11.59 -1.17 -5.69
N VAL A 479 10.98 -2.31 -6.01
CA VAL A 479 11.66 -3.58 -6.28
C VAL A 479 11.29 -4.08 -7.66
N SER A 480 12.31 -4.53 -8.38
CA SER A 480 12.14 -5.29 -9.62
C SER A 480 12.82 -6.66 -9.55
N VAL A 481 12.25 -7.64 -10.25
CA VAL A 481 12.88 -8.95 -10.48
C VAL A 481 12.99 -9.18 -11.99
N VAL A 482 14.21 -9.45 -12.44
CA VAL A 482 14.53 -9.56 -13.87
C VAL A 482 15.24 -10.88 -14.13
N PHE A 483 14.66 -11.72 -15.00
CA PHE A 483 15.36 -12.90 -15.49
C PHE A 483 16.24 -12.54 -16.68
N ILE A 484 17.50 -12.99 -16.68
CA ILE A 484 18.49 -12.67 -17.73
C ILE A 484 19.26 -13.92 -18.17
N ASP A 485 19.75 -13.90 -19.40
CA ASP A 485 20.75 -14.86 -19.86
C ASP A 485 22.09 -14.57 -19.17
N LYS A 486 22.68 -15.62 -18.59
CA LYS A 486 23.99 -15.59 -17.95
C LYS A 486 25.10 -15.14 -18.89
N ALA A 487 25.00 -15.44 -20.19
CA ALA A 487 25.99 -15.05 -21.18
C ALA A 487 25.95 -13.55 -21.52
N ASN A 488 24.80 -12.89 -21.35
CA ASN A 488 24.57 -11.49 -21.75
C ASN A 488 23.83 -10.66 -20.68
N PRO A 489 24.43 -10.45 -19.48
CA PRO A 489 23.74 -9.81 -18.35
C PRO A 489 23.54 -8.28 -18.47
N THR A 490 24.16 -7.62 -19.44
CA THR A 490 24.42 -6.15 -19.42
C THR A 490 23.34 -5.24 -20.02
N LYS A 491 22.22 -5.76 -20.56
CA LYS A 491 21.26 -4.95 -21.34
C LYS A 491 19.99 -4.48 -20.59
N CYS A 492 19.96 -4.50 -19.27
CA CYS A 492 18.73 -4.23 -18.52
C CYS A 492 18.81 -2.92 -17.72
N HIS A 493 18.27 -1.84 -18.29
CA HIS A 493 18.02 -0.61 -17.52
C HIS A 493 16.69 -0.76 -16.79
N VAL A 494 16.74 -0.83 -15.47
CA VAL A 494 15.55 -0.88 -14.61
C VAL A 494 15.58 0.34 -13.73
N ASP A 495 14.50 1.11 -13.73
CA ASP A 495 14.48 2.38 -13.00
C ASP A 495 14.24 2.25 -11.49
N SER A 496 14.04 1.03 -10.98
CA SER A 496 13.75 0.77 -9.58
C SER A 496 14.95 0.99 -8.64
N PRO A 497 14.68 1.40 -7.39
CA PRO A 497 15.63 1.42 -6.28
C PRO A 497 16.48 0.15 -6.13
N LEU A 498 15.83 -1.01 -6.18
CA LEU A 498 16.43 -2.32 -5.99
C LEU A 498 15.99 -3.24 -7.14
N THR A 499 16.94 -3.94 -7.73
CA THR A 499 16.69 -4.91 -8.80
C THR A 499 17.38 -6.22 -8.45
N LEU A 500 16.61 -7.30 -8.40
CA LEU A 500 17.12 -8.65 -8.33
C LEU A 500 17.21 -9.24 -9.73
N TYR A 501 18.41 -9.61 -10.14
CA TYR A 501 18.65 -10.34 -11.37
C TYR A 501 18.76 -11.83 -11.07
N CYS A 502 17.99 -12.65 -11.79
CA CYS A 502 18.02 -14.10 -11.73
C CYS A 502 18.47 -14.66 -13.07
N PHE A 503 19.38 -15.64 -13.08
CA PHE A 503 19.74 -16.30 -14.33
C PHE A 503 18.62 -17.24 -14.80
N GLU A 504 18.32 -17.21 -16.09
CA GLU A 504 17.30 -18.06 -16.73
C GLU A 504 17.62 -19.56 -16.53
N ASP A 505 18.89 -19.94 -16.44
CA ASP A 505 19.30 -21.33 -16.15
C ASP A 505 19.19 -21.71 -14.65
N GLY A 506 18.78 -20.78 -13.80
CA GLY A 506 18.71 -20.95 -12.35
C GLY A 506 20.06 -21.07 -11.64
N SER A 507 21.18 -20.82 -12.34
CA SER A 507 22.52 -21.06 -11.80
C SER A 507 23.02 -19.98 -10.85
N GLY A 508 22.27 -18.89 -10.67
CA GLY A 508 22.66 -17.81 -9.78
C GLY A 508 21.71 -16.62 -9.82
N LEU A 509 21.97 -15.70 -8.90
CA LEU A 509 21.29 -14.42 -8.79
C LEU A 509 22.25 -13.34 -8.33
N TYR A 510 21.90 -12.08 -8.54
CA TYR A 510 22.57 -10.95 -7.92
C TYR A 510 21.64 -9.76 -7.75
N VAL A 511 22.00 -8.87 -6.83
CA VAL A 511 21.26 -7.65 -6.54
C VAL A 511 21.99 -6.45 -7.12
N HIS A 512 21.23 -5.52 -7.68
CA HIS A 512 21.67 -4.21 -8.11
C HIS A 512 20.82 -3.14 -7.42
N HIS A 513 21.41 -2.00 -7.08
CA HIS A 513 20.70 -0.92 -6.39
C HIS A 513 21.20 0.47 -6.79
N LYS A 514 20.32 1.48 -6.70
CA LYS A 514 20.58 2.89 -7.02
C LYS A 514 20.88 3.77 -5.80
N ALA A 515 21.66 3.26 -4.85
CA ALA A 515 21.99 4.01 -3.64
C ALA A 515 23.17 4.97 -3.90
N GLN A 516 22.99 6.27 -3.65
CA GLN A 516 24.10 7.22 -3.51
C GLN A 516 24.60 7.21 -2.08
N ASN A 517 25.93 7.26 -1.88
CA ASN A 517 26.61 7.41 -0.59
C ASN A 517 25.85 6.74 0.55
N LEU A 518 26.10 5.44 0.79
CA LEU A 518 25.49 4.64 1.85
C LEU A 518 25.55 5.40 3.18
N SER A 519 24.53 6.23 3.42
CA SER A 519 24.62 7.33 4.38
C SER A 519 24.67 6.82 5.81
N THR A 520 24.46 5.51 5.98
CA THR A 520 24.60 4.76 7.21
C THR A 520 25.22 3.39 6.90
N ILE A 521 26.04 2.90 7.84
CA ILE A 521 26.57 1.51 7.83
C ILE A 521 25.42 0.49 7.72
N LEU A 522 24.23 0.82 8.24
CA LEU A 522 23.04 -0.02 8.20
C LEU A 522 22.56 -0.31 6.78
N SER A 523 22.49 0.71 5.90
CA SER A 523 22.09 0.51 4.51
C SER A 523 23.07 -0.37 3.73
N HIS A 524 24.38 -0.30 4.07
CA HIS A 524 25.41 -1.14 3.46
C HIS A 524 25.27 -2.60 3.85
N ASN A 525 25.23 -2.87 5.15
CA ASN A 525 25.10 -4.23 5.66
C ASN A 525 23.80 -4.88 5.20
N PHE A 526 22.70 -4.11 5.12
CA PHE A 526 21.45 -4.61 4.56
C PHE A 526 21.63 -5.11 3.12
N LEU A 527 22.18 -4.27 2.22
CA LEU A 527 22.36 -4.61 0.81
C LEU A 527 23.35 -5.76 0.60
N GLU A 528 24.45 -5.81 1.38
CA GLU A 528 25.42 -6.91 1.32
C GLU A 528 24.81 -8.25 1.78
N ASN A 529 23.90 -8.21 2.75
CA ASN A 529 23.29 -9.42 3.31
C ASN A 529 22.16 -9.99 2.45
N ILE A 530 21.52 -9.22 1.54
CA ILE A 530 20.38 -9.70 0.74
C ILE A 530 20.71 -11.03 0.04
N ASN A 531 21.88 -11.10 -0.60
CA ASN A 531 22.30 -12.31 -1.32
C ASN A 531 22.44 -13.52 -0.38
N GLY A 532 23.02 -13.32 0.81
CA GLY A 532 23.17 -14.37 1.83
C GLY A 532 21.83 -14.81 2.41
N HIS A 533 20.92 -13.87 2.65
CA HIS A 533 19.56 -14.16 3.09
C HIS A 533 18.77 -14.94 2.06
N LEU A 534 18.83 -14.54 0.79
CA LEU A 534 18.15 -15.24 -0.31
C LEU A 534 18.64 -16.68 -0.45
N LEU A 535 19.96 -16.92 -0.35
CA LEU A 535 20.51 -18.27 -0.36
C LEU A 535 20.07 -19.09 0.85
N THR A 536 20.16 -18.53 2.06
CA THR A 536 19.76 -19.23 3.29
C THR A 536 18.27 -19.61 3.24
N LEU A 537 17.44 -18.69 2.76
CA LEU A 537 16.02 -18.89 2.55
C LEU A 537 15.76 -19.98 1.51
N LEU A 538 16.44 -19.92 0.36
CA LEU A 538 16.33 -20.92 -0.70
C LEU A 538 16.68 -22.31 -0.20
N GLU A 539 17.80 -22.46 0.53
CA GLU A 539 18.24 -23.74 1.06
C GLU A 539 17.25 -24.34 2.06
N ASP A 540 16.73 -23.56 3.02
CA ASP A 540 15.71 -24.03 3.97
C ASP A 540 14.40 -24.38 3.25
N ALA A 541 13.98 -23.54 2.29
CA ALA A 541 12.77 -23.74 1.51
C ALA A 541 12.79 -25.02 0.66
N ILE A 542 13.93 -25.33 0.04
CA ILE A 542 14.11 -26.54 -0.77
C ILE A 542 14.19 -27.79 0.10
N ASN A 543 14.87 -27.71 1.25
CA ASN A 543 14.96 -28.83 2.17
C ASN A 543 13.65 -29.10 2.92
N SER A 544 12.81 -28.09 3.13
CA SER A 544 11.55 -28.18 3.89
C SER A 544 10.42 -27.37 3.23
N PRO A 545 9.93 -27.78 2.04
CA PRO A 545 8.96 -27.00 1.26
C PRO A 545 7.59 -26.86 1.93
N ASN A 546 7.26 -27.70 2.90
CA ASN A 546 5.99 -27.64 3.64
C ASN A 546 6.10 -26.78 4.92
N LYS A 547 7.26 -26.17 5.19
CA LYS A 547 7.46 -25.24 6.31
C LYS A 547 6.71 -23.93 6.03
N LYS A 548 6.17 -23.31 7.08
CA LYS A 548 5.49 -22.01 6.93
C LYS A 548 6.47 -20.92 6.52
N LEU A 549 6.02 -19.92 5.76
CA LEU A 549 6.88 -18.83 5.28
C LEU A 549 7.65 -18.15 6.43
N PHE A 550 7.00 -17.94 7.58
CA PHE A 550 7.61 -17.28 8.73
C PHE A 550 8.59 -18.14 9.54
N GLU A 551 8.60 -19.45 9.30
CA GLU A 551 9.49 -20.40 9.96
C GLU A 551 10.77 -20.65 9.14
N LEU A 552 10.80 -20.24 7.88
CA LEU A 552 11.98 -20.32 7.03
C LEU A 552 13.09 -19.39 7.54
N SER A 553 14.31 -19.92 7.53
CA SER A 553 15.52 -19.22 7.97
C SER A 553 15.90 -18.12 6.99
N LEU A 554 16.07 -16.90 7.50
CA LEU A 554 16.67 -15.79 6.75
C LEU A 554 18.11 -15.56 7.13
N LEU A 555 18.40 -15.66 8.43
CA LEU A 555 19.69 -15.30 8.99
C LEU A 555 20.75 -16.35 8.67
N GLY A 556 21.88 -15.87 8.15
CA GLY A 556 23.07 -16.67 7.95
C GLY A 556 23.71 -17.10 9.28
N THR A 557 24.69 -18.01 9.21
CA THR A 557 25.41 -18.51 10.39
C THR A 557 26.09 -17.39 11.17
N GLU A 558 26.69 -16.42 10.48
CA GLU A 558 27.36 -15.28 11.13
C GLU A 558 26.38 -14.40 11.90
N GLU A 559 25.22 -14.08 11.33
CA GLU A 559 24.20 -13.28 12.00
C GLU A 559 23.62 -14.00 13.22
N LYS A 560 23.38 -15.32 13.12
CA LYS A 560 22.99 -16.14 14.27
C LYS A 560 24.05 -16.15 15.36
N ASN A 561 25.33 -16.24 15.00
CA ASN A 561 26.44 -16.18 15.95
C ASN A 561 26.55 -14.80 16.60
N ASN A 562 26.36 -13.71 15.82
CA ASN A 562 26.32 -12.35 16.35
C ASN A 562 25.19 -12.17 17.36
N LEU A 563 23.98 -12.66 17.05
CA LEU A 563 22.86 -12.65 18.00
C LEU A 563 23.14 -13.47 19.26
N ALA A 564 23.75 -14.65 19.12
CA ALA A 564 24.14 -15.47 20.26
C ALA A 564 25.21 -14.77 21.12
N MET A 565 26.20 -14.15 20.49
CA MET A 565 27.26 -13.39 21.15
C MET A 565 26.70 -12.15 21.87
N TRP A 566 25.83 -11.37 21.22
CA TRP A 566 25.19 -10.21 21.84
C TRP A 566 24.29 -10.58 23.02
N ASN A 567 23.66 -11.76 22.96
CA ASN A 567 22.86 -12.29 24.07
C ASN A 567 23.67 -13.04 25.14
N ASN A 568 24.99 -13.21 24.97
CA ASN A 568 25.87 -13.78 25.99
C ASN A 568 26.15 -12.78 27.12
N THR A 569 25.08 -12.39 27.82
CA THR A 569 25.07 -11.37 28.87
C THR A 569 25.14 -12.00 30.28
N GLN A 570 25.52 -13.27 30.39
CA GLN A 570 25.63 -13.96 31.67
C GLN A 570 26.66 -13.26 32.57
N SER A 571 26.25 -12.95 33.80
CA SER A 571 27.13 -12.28 34.78
C SER A 571 27.10 -12.99 36.12
N ASN A 572 28.29 -13.21 36.68
CA ASN A 572 28.45 -13.75 38.03
C ASN A 572 28.24 -12.64 39.05
N PHE A 573 27.13 -12.71 39.78
CA PHE A 573 26.89 -11.95 41.00
C PHE A 573 26.10 -12.80 42.01
N ASP A 574 26.15 -12.42 43.28
CA ASP A 574 25.50 -13.17 44.36
C ASP A 574 23.97 -13.02 44.32
N LYS A 575 23.33 -13.84 43.47
CA LYS A 575 21.87 -13.88 43.29
C LYS A 575 21.09 -14.33 44.54
N ARG A 576 21.78 -14.59 45.66
CA ARG A 576 21.23 -15.11 46.91
C ARG A 576 20.87 -14.02 47.93
N LYS A 577 21.18 -12.75 47.66
CA LYS A 577 20.94 -11.65 48.61
C LYS A 577 19.90 -10.66 48.11
N PRO A 578 18.89 -10.33 48.93
CA PRO A 578 17.95 -9.27 48.62
C PRO A 578 18.59 -7.88 48.74
N LEU A 579 17.86 -6.87 48.28
CA LEU A 579 18.35 -5.49 48.08
C LEU A 579 18.91 -4.87 49.36
N HIS A 580 18.19 -4.99 50.47
CA HIS A 580 18.56 -4.36 51.75
C HIS A 580 19.86 -4.93 52.35
N HIS A 581 20.26 -6.17 52.03
CA HIS A 581 21.54 -6.73 52.49
C HIS A 581 22.73 -5.95 51.91
N TYR A 582 22.61 -5.47 50.67
CA TYR A 582 23.66 -4.67 50.06
C TYR A 582 23.77 -3.32 50.74
N PHE A 583 22.63 -2.69 51.08
CA PHE A 583 22.58 -1.45 51.84
C PHE A 583 23.24 -1.59 53.22
N GLU A 584 22.88 -2.61 53.99
CA GLU A 584 23.46 -2.86 55.32
C GLU A 584 24.96 -3.07 55.28
N LYS A 585 25.45 -3.78 54.26
CA LYS A 585 26.89 -3.91 54.01
C LYS A 585 27.58 -2.58 53.72
N GLN A 586 26.89 -1.60 53.15
CA GLN A 586 27.46 -0.26 52.98
C GLN A 586 27.50 0.52 54.27
N VAL A 587 26.45 0.42 55.08
CA VAL A 587 26.36 1.09 56.37
C VAL A 587 27.56 0.71 57.23
N LEU A 588 27.93 -0.58 57.23
CA LEU A 588 29.12 -1.06 57.93
C LEU A 588 30.46 -0.52 57.36
N LYS A 589 30.51 -0.19 56.07
CA LYS A 589 31.74 0.31 55.42
C LYS A 589 31.94 1.81 55.60
N THR A 590 30.89 2.61 55.52
CA THR A 590 30.96 4.08 55.55
C THR A 590 29.88 4.69 56.44
N PRO A 591 29.84 4.36 57.74
CA PRO A 591 28.72 4.72 58.63
C PRO A 591 28.51 6.23 58.75
N HIS A 592 29.59 7.01 58.76
CA HIS A 592 29.56 8.47 58.96
C HIS A 592 29.45 9.28 57.65
N ALA A 593 29.45 8.63 56.49
CA ALA A 593 29.27 9.33 55.22
C ALA A 593 27.80 9.75 55.05
N ILE A 594 27.55 10.90 54.42
CA ILE A 594 26.19 11.35 54.09
C ILE A 594 25.57 10.39 53.07
N ALA A 595 24.40 9.85 53.42
CA ALA A 595 23.64 8.95 52.58
C ALA A 595 22.55 9.69 51.80
N ALA A 596 21.81 10.59 52.45
CA ALA A 596 20.73 11.35 51.84
C ALA A 596 20.70 12.79 52.33
N VAL A 597 20.34 13.72 51.44
CA VAL A 597 20.14 15.15 51.72
C VAL A 597 18.79 15.55 51.13
N PHE A 598 18.00 16.31 51.90
CA PHE A 598 16.77 16.93 51.45
C PHE A 598 16.69 18.32 52.07
N GLU A 599 16.65 19.35 51.21
CA GLU A 599 16.73 20.75 51.65
C GLU A 599 17.92 20.97 52.59
N ASP A 600 17.70 21.55 53.76
CA ASP A 600 18.73 21.84 54.77
C ASP A 600 19.04 20.64 55.70
N SER A 601 18.39 19.50 55.49
CA SER A 601 18.54 18.30 56.32
C SER A 601 19.35 17.20 55.62
N SER A 602 20.16 16.47 56.39
CA SER A 602 20.93 15.34 55.89
C SER A 602 20.94 14.17 56.89
N LEU A 603 21.14 12.95 56.36
CA LEU A 603 21.33 11.74 57.15
C LEU A 603 22.60 11.03 56.69
N THR A 604 23.43 10.63 57.64
CA THR A 604 24.51 9.67 57.43
C THR A 604 23.97 8.26 57.15
N TYR A 605 24.80 7.35 56.64
CA TYR A 605 24.41 5.95 56.45
C TYR A 605 23.94 5.30 57.76
N ASN A 606 24.61 5.60 58.88
CA ASN A 606 24.23 5.04 60.17
C ASN A 606 22.87 5.57 60.65
N GLU A 607 22.63 6.89 60.58
CA GLU A 607 21.35 7.48 60.99
C GLU A 607 20.19 7.00 60.09
N LEU A 608 20.43 6.92 58.77
CA LEU A 608 19.44 6.39 57.83
C LEU A 608 19.11 4.92 58.14
N ASN A 609 20.13 4.10 58.46
CA ASN A 609 19.93 2.71 58.81
C ASN A 609 19.15 2.56 60.13
N GLN A 610 19.46 3.37 61.15
CA GLN A 610 18.76 3.36 62.43
C GLN A 610 17.28 3.72 62.28
N LYS A 611 16.97 4.79 61.53
CA LYS A 611 15.58 5.17 61.23
C LYS A 611 14.86 4.09 60.43
N ALA A 612 15.51 3.51 59.42
CA ALA A 612 14.94 2.42 58.63
C ALA A 612 14.72 1.15 59.46
N ASN A 613 15.64 0.78 60.35
CA ASN A 613 15.50 -0.35 61.26
C ASN A 613 14.34 -0.13 62.24
N THR A 614 14.21 1.08 62.78
CA THR A 614 13.09 1.43 63.68
C THR A 614 11.74 1.19 63.01
N LEU A 615 11.57 1.69 61.79
CA LEU A 615 10.37 1.40 61.01
C LEU A 615 10.24 -0.10 60.69
N ALA A 616 11.33 -0.78 60.34
CA ALA A 616 11.29 -2.19 59.98
C ALA A 616 10.84 -3.07 61.15
N HIS A 617 11.33 -2.80 62.38
CA HIS A 617 10.91 -3.47 63.61
C HIS A 617 9.44 -3.22 63.89
N TYR A 618 9.00 -1.97 63.78
CA TYR A 618 7.58 -1.63 63.91
C TYR A 618 6.72 -2.42 62.93
N LEU A 619 7.06 -2.41 61.63
CA LEU A 619 6.35 -3.14 60.59
C LEU A 619 6.33 -4.65 60.83
N ARG A 620 7.45 -5.23 61.29
CA ARG A 620 7.51 -6.66 61.61
C ARG A 620 6.63 -7.01 62.81
N ASN A 621 6.57 -6.15 63.83
CA ASN A 621 5.67 -6.31 64.97
C ASN A 621 4.19 -6.17 64.59
N GLN A 622 3.87 -5.42 63.53
CA GLN A 622 2.54 -5.38 62.92
C GLN A 622 2.21 -6.64 62.10
N GLY A 623 3.16 -7.57 61.97
CA GLY A 623 2.95 -8.86 61.31
C GLY A 623 3.35 -8.94 59.84
N VAL A 624 4.11 -7.96 59.33
CA VAL A 624 4.56 -7.95 57.92
C VAL A 624 5.37 -9.21 57.57
N GLN A 625 4.98 -9.86 56.47
CA GLN A 625 5.63 -11.05 55.92
C GLN A 625 6.23 -10.79 54.53
N PRO A 626 7.17 -11.64 54.05
CA PRO A 626 7.64 -11.61 52.67
C PRO A 626 6.51 -11.56 51.64
N ASN A 627 6.72 -10.77 50.57
CA ASN A 627 5.76 -10.52 49.47
C ASN A 627 4.50 -9.70 49.81
N GLN A 628 4.33 -9.24 51.04
CA GLN A 628 3.23 -8.33 51.38
C GLN A 628 3.53 -6.90 50.93
N LEU A 629 2.53 -6.24 50.34
CA LEU A 629 2.66 -4.89 49.82
C LEU A 629 2.28 -3.83 50.85
N ILE A 630 3.16 -2.86 51.00
CA ILE A 630 2.99 -1.69 51.87
C ILE A 630 3.04 -0.44 50.98
N GLY A 631 1.96 0.34 51.02
CA GLY A 631 1.81 1.56 50.26
C GLY A 631 2.69 2.65 50.84
N ILE A 632 3.30 3.46 49.98
CA ILE A 632 3.97 4.70 50.36
C ILE A 632 3.27 5.83 49.64
N CYS A 633 2.55 6.67 50.37
CA CYS A 633 1.92 7.89 49.87
C CYS A 633 2.56 9.08 50.59
N LEU A 634 3.77 9.42 50.15
CA LEU A 634 4.61 10.48 50.71
C LEU A 634 5.10 11.40 49.60
N ASN A 635 5.24 12.68 49.92
CA ASN A 635 6.03 13.60 49.11
C ASN A 635 7.53 13.27 49.21
N ARG A 636 8.36 13.97 48.42
CA ARG A 636 9.81 13.81 48.50
C ARG A 636 10.31 14.28 49.86
N SER A 637 10.97 13.39 50.59
CA SER A 637 11.50 13.66 51.94
C SER A 637 12.54 12.60 52.32
N LEU A 638 13.23 12.81 53.44
CA LEU A 638 14.11 11.79 54.04
C LEU A 638 13.27 10.59 54.53
N GLU A 639 12.08 10.85 55.05
CA GLU A 639 11.10 9.88 55.53
C GLU A 639 10.65 8.93 54.43
N MET A 640 10.54 9.40 53.17
CA MET A 640 10.25 8.54 52.03
C MET A 640 11.34 7.48 51.84
N ILE A 641 12.61 7.87 51.93
CA ILE A 641 13.74 6.93 51.80
C ILE A 641 13.79 5.96 52.99
N VAL A 642 13.58 6.47 54.20
CA VAL A 642 13.44 5.66 55.42
C VAL A 642 12.32 4.62 55.26
N SER A 643 11.18 5.05 54.70
CA SER A 643 10.00 4.20 54.48
C SER A 643 10.29 3.03 53.56
N ILE A 644 10.94 3.31 52.44
CA ILE A 644 11.28 2.26 51.49
C ILE A 644 12.27 1.27 52.12
N LEU A 645 13.36 1.75 52.74
CA LEU A 645 14.34 0.86 53.35
C LEU A 645 13.74 0.06 54.51
N GLY A 646 12.89 0.67 55.34
CA GLY A 646 12.22 0.00 56.43
C GLY A 646 11.27 -1.10 55.97
N ILE A 647 10.49 -0.86 54.90
CA ILE A 647 9.64 -1.88 54.27
C ILE A 647 10.50 -3.05 53.76
N LEU A 648 11.57 -2.75 53.01
CA LEU A 648 12.43 -3.80 52.46
C LEU A 648 13.12 -4.62 53.56
N LYS A 649 13.49 -4.00 54.69
CA LYS A 649 14.11 -4.65 55.85
C LYS A 649 13.11 -5.46 56.69
N SER A 650 11.85 -5.04 56.74
CA SER A 650 10.82 -5.78 57.50
C SER A 650 10.48 -7.12 56.84
N GLY A 651 10.65 -7.23 55.53
CA GLY A 651 10.21 -8.37 54.73
C GLY A 651 9.29 -7.95 53.58
N GLY A 652 8.66 -6.78 53.69
CA GLY A 652 7.64 -6.33 52.75
C GLY A 652 8.21 -5.81 51.43
N ALA A 653 7.29 -5.58 50.49
CA ALA A 653 7.54 -4.90 49.23
C ALA A 653 6.80 -3.57 49.21
N TYR A 654 7.42 -2.51 48.68
CA TYR A 654 6.77 -1.20 48.66
C TYR A 654 5.94 -0.99 47.40
N LEU A 655 4.81 -0.31 47.56
CA LEU A 655 3.95 0.17 46.48
C LEU A 655 3.92 1.70 46.54
N PRO A 656 4.62 2.41 45.65
CA PRO A 656 4.62 3.86 45.67
C PRO A 656 3.28 4.38 45.08
N LEU A 657 2.62 5.28 45.81
CA LEU A 657 1.40 6.00 45.43
C LEU A 657 1.68 7.50 45.40
N ASP A 658 1.39 8.18 44.27
CA ASP A 658 1.59 9.63 44.18
C ASP A 658 0.49 10.33 44.98
N PRO A 659 0.83 11.15 46.00
CA PRO A 659 -0.17 11.94 46.71
C PRO A 659 -0.97 12.85 45.78
N ASN A 660 -0.45 13.20 44.60
CA ASN A 660 -1.16 14.05 43.65
C ASN A 660 -2.10 13.27 42.71
N TYR A 661 -2.15 11.94 42.78
CA TYR A 661 -3.11 11.17 41.98
C TYR A 661 -4.55 11.38 42.48
N PRO A 662 -5.56 11.34 41.58
CA PRO A 662 -6.96 11.31 41.98
C PRO A 662 -7.24 10.15 42.93
N ASP A 663 -8.17 10.36 43.87
CA ASP A 663 -8.45 9.38 44.93
C ASP A 663 -8.98 8.05 44.38
N ASP A 664 -9.78 8.08 43.31
CA ASP A 664 -10.23 6.88 42.61
C ASP A 664 -9.07 6.02 42.10
N ARG A 665 -7.98 6.67 41.64
CA ARG A 665 -6.80 5.97 41.14
C ARG A 665 -6.00 5.33 42.28
N ILE A 666 -5.82 6.04 43.39
CA ILE A 666 -5.16 5.51 44.59
C ILE A 666 -5.97 4.34 45.15
N THR A 667 -7.29 4.51 45.28
CA THR A 667 -8.23 3.49 45.75
C THR A 667 -8.19 2.24 44.87
N TYR A 668 -8.21 2.42 43.55
CA TYR A 668 -8.04 1.32 42.60
C TYR A 668 -6.73 0.57 42.82
N MET A 669 -5.59 1.28 42.92
CA MET A 669 -4.28 0.67 43.11
C MET A 669 -4.18 -0.07 44.45
N LEU A 670 -4.73 0.49 45.54
CA LEU A 670 -4.76 -0.17 46.86
C LEU A 670 -5.62 -1.44 46.85
N ARG A 671 -6.76 -1.41 46.16
CA ARG A 671 -7.66 -2.55 46.02
C ARG A 671 -7.04 -3.66 45.17
N ASP A 672 -6.52 -3.31 44.00
CA ASP A 672 -5.92 -4.25 43.05
C ASP A 672 -4.66 -4.92 43.62
N SER A 673 -3.79 -4.14 44.27
CA SER A 673 -2.57 -4.66 44.92
C SER A 673 -2.83 -5.45 46.20
N GLN A 674 -4.04 -5.38 46.76
CA GLN A 674 -4.35 -5.90 48.10
C GLN A 674 -3.39 -5.36 49.17
N CYS A 675 -2.86 -4.15 48.98
CA CYS A 675 -1.97 -3.50 49.92
C CYS A 675 -2.60 -3.42 51.32
N HIS A 676 -1.84 -3.75 52.36
CA HIS A 676 -2.39 -3.91 53.70
C HIS A 676 -2.18 -2.67 54.59
N TRP A 677 -1.05 -1.99 54.48
CA TRP A 677 -0.74 -0.77 55.23
C TRP A 677 -0.34 0.36 54.29
N LEU A 678 -0.67 1.60 54.68
CA LEU A 678 -0.29 2.79 53.94
C LEU A 678 0.56 3.71 54.81
N ILE A 679 1.80 3.97 54.40
CA ILE A 679 2.68 4.93 55.08
C ILE A 679 2.43 6.33 54.51
N MET A 680 2.16 7.28 55.40
CA MET A 680 1.89 8.69 55.08
C MET A 680 2.55 9.62 56.09
N ASP A 681 2.72 10.90 55.73
CA ASP A 681 3.12 11.97 56.64
C ASP A 681 1.90 12.79 57.06
N LYS A 682 2.06 13.62 58.09
CA LYS A 682 0.96 14.44 58.64
C LYS A 682 0.31 15.34 57.59
N GLU A 683 1.05 15.81 56.60
CA GLU A 683 0.55 16.70 55.56
C GLU A 683 -0.31 15.93 54.53
N SER A 684 0.19 14.79 54.06
CA SER A 684 -0.51 13.91 53.12
C SER A 684 -1.80 13.36 53.73
N ILE A 685 -1.82 13.08 55.05
CA ILE A 685 -3.03 12.67 55.78
C ILE A 685 -4.07 13.80 55.82
N LYS A 686 -3.65 15.06 55.94
CA LYS A 686 -4.57 16.21 55.92
C LYS A 686 -5.15 16.47 54.53
N ASN A 687 -4.36 16.26 53.48
CA ASN A 687 -4.69 16.60 52.11
C ASN A 687 -5.45 15.50 51.34
N LYS A 688 -5.66 14.33 51.95
CA LYS A 688 -6.38 13.19 51.34
C LYS A 688 -7.58 12.76 52.18
N PRO A 689 -8.77 12.52 51.57
CA PRO A 689 -9.90 11.96 52.30
C PRO A 689 -9.54 10.60 52.89
N GLN A 690 -9.93 10.33 54.14
CA GLN A 690 -9.61 9.13 54.92
C GLN A 690 -10.18 7.80 54.36
N GLU A 691 -10.85 7.82 53.20
CA GLU A 691 -11.55 6.66 52.62
C GLU A 691 -10.65 5.69 51.84
N CYS A 692 -9.35 5.63 52.15
CA CYS A 692 -8.46 4.60 51.56
C CYS A 692 -8.75 3.18 52.09
N GLY A 693 -9.54 3.04 53.16
CA GLY A 693 -9.98 1.74 53.71
C GLY A 693 -8.85 0.85 54.25
N LYS A 694 -7.64 1.40 54.44
CA LYS A 694 -6.45 0.70 54.92
C LYS A 694 -5.87 1.39 56.17
N PRO A 695 -5.30 0.64 57.12
CA PRO A 695 -4.54 1.20 58.24
C PRO A 695 -3.44 2.17 57.76
N ILE A 696 -3.54 3.42 58.20
CA ILE A 696 -2.54 4.47 57.92
C ILE A 696 -1.46 4.44 59.01
N LEU A 697 -0.21 4.39 58.58
CA LEU A 697 0.98 4.44 59.41
C LEU A 697 1.65 5.80 59.25
N GLU A 698 1.48 6.68 60.24
CA GLU A 698 2.06 8.02 60.22
C GLU A 698 3.55 7.97 60.55
N ILE A 699 4.41 8.24 59.56
CA ILE A 699 5.85 7.96 59.64
C ILE A 699 6.56 8.75 60.74
N SER A 700 6.20 10.02 60.98
CA SER A 700 6.85 10.86 61.99
C SER A 700 6.47 10.44 63.41
N SER A 701 5.23 10.00 63.65
CA SER A 701 4.80 9.40 64.91
C SER A 701 5.59 8.13 65.21
N ILE A 702 5.74 7.23 64.23
CA ILE A 702 6.48 5.97 64.43
C ILE A 702 7.94 6.25 64.79
N LEU A 703 8.59 7.18 64.08
CA LEU A 703 10.00 7.51 64.30
C LEU A 703 10.25 8.29 65.60
N SER A 704 9.26 9.02 66.13
CA SER A 704 9.40 9.81 67.37
C SER A 704 9.02 9.05 68.63
N GLN A 705 8.09 8.10 68.55
CA GLN A 705 7.60 7.32 69.68
C GLN A 705 8.46 6.08 70.00
N ASN A 706 9.39 5.72 69.12
CA ASN A 706 10.26 4.57 69.30
C ASN A 706 11.72 5.03 69.38
N THR A 707 12.46 4.47 70.34
CA THR A 707 13.91 4.67 70.42
C THR A 707 14.59 4.11 69.17
N PRO A 708 15.52 4.83 68.53
CA PRO A 708 16.17 4.35 67.31
C PRO A 708 16.84 2.98 67.51
N PHE A 709 16.42 1.99 66.72
CA PHE A 709 17.02 0.65 66.76
C PHE A 709 18.36 0.62 66.02
N GLN A 710 19.42 0.23 66.72
CA GLN A 710 20.77 0.17 66.16
C GLN A 710 21.04 -1.12 65.37
N GLU A 711 20.38 -2.22 65.74
CA GLU A 711 20.57 -3.54 65.14
C GLU A 711 19.69 -3.74 63.89
N ASN A 712 20.20 -4.48 62.90
CA ASN A 712 19.41 -4.90 61.75
C ASN A 712 18.56 -6.12 62.13
N LEU A 713 17.35 -6.20 61.58
CA LEU A 713 16.48 -7.36 61.69
C LEU A 713 17.10 -8.60 61.02
N GLU A 714 16.70 -9.78 61.50
CA GLU A 714 16.97 -11.04 60.80
C GLU A 714 16.35 -11.01 59.38
N HIS A 715 17.10 -11.53 58.41
CA HIS A 715 16.72 -11.50 57.01
C HIS A 715 15.68 -12.58 56.68
N LEU A 716 14.44 -12.17 56.40
CA LEU A 716 13.37 -13.08 55.99
C LEU A 716 13.24 -13.24 54.47
N ASN A 717 13.67 -12.24 53.69
CA ASN A 717 13.45 -12.23 52.24
C ASN A 717 14.39 -13.19 51.51
N LYS A 718 13.79 -13.95 50.59
CA LYS A 718 14.50 -14.62 49.50
C LYS A 718 14.68 -13.64 48.34
N PRO A 719 15.70 -13.81 47.49
CA PRO A 719 15.88 -12.99 46.29
C PRO A 719 14.71 -13.05 45.30
N SER A 720 13.93 -14.13 45.33
CA SER A 720 12.71 -14.26 44.51
C SER A 720 11.54 -13.43 45.03
N ASP A 721 11.59 -12.95 46.28
CA ASP A 721 10.51 -12.16 46.87
C ASP A 721 10.47 -10.76 46.25
N LEU A 722 9.28 -10.17 46.29
CA LEU A 722 9.01 -8.83 45.79
C LEU A 722 9.85 -7.79 46.55
N ALA A 723 10.46 -6.88 45.79
CA ALA A 723 11.03 -5.66 46.34
C ALA A 723 10.02 -4.51 46.22
N TYR A 724 9.31 -4.43 45.09
CA TYR A 724 8.29 -3.41 44.86
C TYR A 724 7.31 -3.79 43.76
N VAL A 725 6.19 -3.06 43.73
CA VAL A 725 5.21 -3.05 42.62
C VAL A 725 5.03 -1.62 42.14
N ILE A 726 5.14 -1.36 40.84
CA ILE A 726 4.87 -0.03 40.25
C ILE A 726 3.78 -0.16 39.19
N TYR A 727 2.77 0.70 39.23
CA TYR A 727 1.70 0.69 38.25
C TYR A 727 2.08 1.44 36.97
N THR A 728 1.72 0.88 35.82
CA THR A 728 1.86 1.52 34.50
C THR A 728 0.47 1.78 33.89
N SER A 729 0.37 2.73 32.95
CA SER A 729 -0.85 2.97 32.18
C SER A 729 -1.15 1.73 31.33
N GLY A 730 -2.21 0.99 31.65
CA GLY A 730 -2.63 -0.17 30.87
C GLY A 730 -3.28 0.26 29.56
N THR A 731 -2.94 -0.41 28.45
CA THR A 731 -3.60 -0.24 27.15
C THR A 731 -5.08 -0.60 27.17
N THR A 732 -5.52 -1.34 28.18
CA THR A 732 -6.89 -1.81 28.42
C THR A 732 -7.71 -0.84 29.31
N GLY A 733 -7.22 0.39 29.55
CA GLY A 733 -7.90 1.42 30.35
C GLY A 733 -7.45 1.46 31.82
N ASN A 734 -7.41 0.32 32.52
CA ASN A 734 -7.01 0.26 33.93
C ASN A 734 -5.48 0.13 34.12
N PRO A 735 -4.86 0.84 35.09
CA PRO A 735 -3.45 0.67 35.43
C PRO A 735 -3.08 -0.76 35.83
N LYS A 736 -1.85 -1.22 35.51
CA LYS A 736 -1.39 -2.59 35.84
C LYS A 736 -0.15 -2.56 36.73
N GLY A 737 -0.18 -3.29 37.86
CA GLY A 737 0.95 -3.40 38.79
C GLY A 737 2.07 -4.30 38.24
N VAL A 738 3.24 -3.74 37.97
CA VAL A 738 4.45 -4.49 37.58
C VAL A 738 5.22 -4.90 38.83
N ALA A 739 5.19 -6.18 39.16
CA ALA A 739 5.83 -6.75 40.33
C ALA A 739 7.31 -7.09 40.06
N ILE A 740 8.23 -6.49 40.83
CA ILE A 740 9.67 -6.64 40.64
C ILE A 740 10.29 -7.35 41.86
N PRO A 741 10.89 -8.54 41.69
CA PRO A 741 11.57 -9.23 42.76
C PRO A 741 12.95 -8.64 43.05
N HIS A 742 13.46 -8.86 44.27
CA HIS A 742 14.78 -8.42 44.70
C HIS A 742 15.90 -8.83 43.73
N LYS A 743 15.90 -10.08 43.22
CA LYS A 743 16.92 -10.56 42.28
C LYS A 743 16.99 -9.76 40.99
N ALA A 744 15.85 -9.30 40.48
CA ALA A 744 15.78 -8.54 39.24
C ALA A 744 16.40 -7.15 39.43
N ILE A 745 16.10 -6.50 40.56
CA ILE A 745 16.65 -5.19 40.86
C ILE A 745 18.13 -5.24 41.22
N CYS A 746 18.57 -6.25 41.97
CA CYS A 746 19.98 -6.50 42.23
C CYS A 746 20.77 -6.73 40.92
N ASN A 747 20.22 -7.50 39.98
CA ASN A 747 20.84 -7.68 38.65
C ASN A 747 21.05 -6.33 37.94
N HIS A 748 20.01 -5.51 37.88
CA HIS A 748 20.05 -4.21 37.22
C HIS A 748 21.10 -3.28 37.86
N MET A 749 21.10 -3.17 39.20
CA MET A 749 22.06 -2.34 39.92
C MET A 749 23.51 -2.78 39.71
N ILE A 750 23.77 -4.09 39.71
CA ILE A 750 25.12 -4.63 39.54
C ILE A 750 25.61 -4.42 38.12
N TRP A 751 24.74 -4.59 37.12
CA TRP A 751 25.04 -4.22 35.74
C TRP A 751 25.39 -2.73 35.63
N MET A 752 24.54 -1.84 36.17
CA MET A 752 24.80 -0.39 36.16
C MET A 752 26.15 -0.07 36.78
N LYS A 753 26.45 -0.62 37.97
CA LYS A 753 27.71 -0.40 38.67
C LYS A 753 28.94 -0.84 37.86
N LYS A 754 28.81 -1.85 36.99
CA LYS A 754 29.91 -2.30 36.11
C LYS A 754 30.07 -1.41 34.89
N THR A 755 28.98 -0.92 34.31
CA THR A 755 29.00 -0.19 33.02
C THR A 755 29.11 1.33 33.16
N THR A 756 28.80 1.88 34.33
CA THR A 756 28.86 3.32 34.61
C THR A 756 29.99 3.64 35.58
N LEU A 757 30.82 4.64 35.23
CA LEU A 757 31.90 5.15 36.07
C LEU A 757 31.31 6.08 37.16
N PHE A 758 30.61 5.52 38.15
CA PHE A 758 30.23 6.28 39.35
C PHE A 758 31.49 6.53 40.21
N LYS A 759 32.22 7.62 39.92
CA LYS A 759 33.27 8.17 40.78
C LYS A 759 32.73 9.41 41.48
N ASN A 760 32.53 9.35 42.80
CA ASN A 760 32.29 10.50 43.70
C ASN A 760 31.31 11.58 43.17
N LEU A 761 30.10 11.19 42.77
CA LEU A 761 29.06 12.13 42.34
C LEU A 761 27.87 12.10 43.29
N MET A 762 27.45 13.28 43.75
CA MET A 762 26.13 13.46 44.36
C MET A 762 25.05 13.11 43.31
N CYS A 763 24.07 12.33 43.73
CA CYS A 763 22.99 11.86 42.86
C CYS A 763 21.69 12.57 43.22
N PHE A 764 21.05 13.21 42.24
CA PHE A 764 19.84 13.99 42.47
C PHE A 764 18.56 13.15 42.27
N TYR A 765 17.65 13.24 43.25
CA TYR A 765 16.29 12.70 43.10
C TYR A 765 15.42 13.65 42.27
N LYS A 766 15.49 13.59 40.94
CA LYS A 766 14.72 14.51 40.08
C LYS A 766 13.33 14.02 39.68
N LYS A 767 13.07 12.70 39.68
CA LYS A 767 11.80 12.10 39.20
C LYS A 767 10.92 11.49 40.31
N PRO A 768 9.58 11.44 40.13
CA PRO A 768 8.67 10.82 41.09
C PRO A 768 8.91 9.30 41.25
N LEU A 769 8.59 8.74 42.41
CA LEU A 769 8.79 7.33 42.78
C LEU A 769 7.97 6.35 41.91
N PHE A 770 6.98 6.88 41.19
CA PHE A 770 5.90 6.17 40.52
C PHE A 770 6.19 5.79 39.06
N HIS A 771 7.38 6.12 38.54
CA HIS A 771 7.78 5.81 37.17
C HIS A 771 8.87 4.74 37.10
N LEU A 772 8.57 3.61 36.44
CA LEU A 772 9.58 2.72 35.87
C LEU A 772 10.18 3.41 34.63
N MET A 773 11.40 3.93 34.70
CA MET A 773 12.15 4.22 33.46
C MET A 773 13.64 3.86 33.57
N PRO A 774 14.18 3.17 32.54
CA PRO A 774 15.60 2.88 32.37
C PRO A 774 16.33 3.94 31.50
N ARG A 775 15.88 5.20 31.45
CA ARG A 775 16.56 6.24 30.65
C ARG A 775 17.79 6.77 31.39
N PHE A 776 18.96 6.62 30.77
CA PHE A 776 20.25 7.16 31.22
C PHE A 776 20.13 8.60 31.75
N GLY A 777 20.60 8.80 32.98
CA GLY A 777 20.88 10.14 33.54
C GLY A 777 19.98 10.62 34.69
N ASN A 778 18.88 9.93 35.04
CA ASN A 778 17.99 10.39 36.13
C ASN A 778 17.28 9.20 36.81
N PHE A 779 17.92 8.60 37.82
CA PHE A 779 17.40 7.45 38.57
C PHE A 779 16.74 7.87 39.90
N SER A 780 15.82 7.05 40.40
CA SER A 780 15.22 7.22 41.73
C SER A 780 16.26 6.97 42.83
N CYS A 781 16.32 7.81 43.87
CA CYS A 781 17.43 7.92 44.82
C CYS A 781 17.64 6.68 45.68
N LEU A 782 16.62 5.83 45.80
CA LEU A 782 16.73 4.52 46.42
C LEU A 782 17.81 3.64 45.75
N PHE A 783 18.00 3.79 44.44
CA PHE A 783 18.90 2.95 43.64
C PHE A 783 20.37 3.30 43.83
N LEU A 784 20.69 4.55 44.18
CA LEU A 784 22.06 5.04 44.35
C LEU A 784 22.55 4.95 45.80
N LEU A 785 21.64 5.01 46.77
CA LEU A 785 21.88 4.69 48.18
C LEU A 785 22.41 3.26 48.40
N VAL A 786 22.02 2.32 47.52
CA VAL A 786 22.52 0.94 47.53
C VAL A 786 23.67 0.72 46.53
N LEU A 787 23.90 1.62 45.58
CA LEU A 787 25.01 1.50 44.62
C LEU A 787 26.35 1.92 45.24
N SER A 788 26.35 2.91 46.14
CA SER A 788 27.52 3.28 46.96
C SER A 788 28.08 2.08 47.75
N SER A 789 27.21 1.14 48.18
CA SER A 789 27.52 -0.17 48.81
C SER A 789 28.59 -1.00 48.15
N LEU A 790 28.66 -0.85 46.83
CA LEU A 790 29.43 -1.71 45.97
C LEU A 790 30.80 -1.08 45.66
N LEU A 791 31.09 0.15 46.08
CA LEU A 791 32.41 0.77 45.93
C LEU A 791 33.44 0.06 46.86
N ARG A 792 34.64 -0.20 46.33
CA ARG A 792 35.80 -0.74 47.07
C ARG A 792 36.53 0.40 47.82
N PRO A 793 37.34 0.11 48.85
CA PRO A 793 37.90 1.11 49.76
C PRO A 793 38.97 1.96 49.07
N ILE A 794 39.01 3.25 49.41
CA ILE A 794 40.11 4.14 49.05
C ILE A 794 41.29 3.81 49.98
N MET A 795 42.42 3.36 49.40
CA MET A 795 43.71 3.47 50.09
C MET A 795 44.06 4.95 50.24
N PRO A 796 44.63 5.39 51.36
CA PRO A 796 45.05 6.78 51.53
C PRO A 796 46.14 7.09 50.50
N ILE A 797 45.89 8.07 49.63
CA ILE A 797 46.94 8.69 48.83
C ILE A 797 47.78 9.51 49.83
N PRO A 798 49.11 9.31 49.92
CA PRO A 798 49.95 10.13 50.77
C PRO A 798 49.93 11.57 50.29
N ALA A 799 49.97 12.50 51.24
CA ALA A 799 50.04 13.94 50.96
C ALA A 799 51.17 14.23 49.96
N LEU A 800 50.81 14.67 48.76
CA LEU A 800 51.71 15.34 47.86
C LEU A 800 51.42 16.83 47.95
N HIS A 801 52.34 17.53 48.59
CA HIS A 801 52.48 18.98 48.52
C HIS A 801 52.64 19.41 47.05
N ASN A 802 51.64 20.14 46.56
CA ASN A 802 51.71 21.44 45.86
C ASN A 802 50.49 21.64 44.97
#